data_AF-A0A1I3IPY8-F1
#
_entry.id   AF-A0A1I3IPY8-F1
#
_cell.length_a   1.000
_cell.length_b   1.000
_cell.length_c   1.000
_cell.angle_alpha   90.00
_cell.angle_beta   90.00
_cell.angle_gamma   90.00
#
_symmetry.space_group_name_H-M   'P 1'
#
loop_
_entity.id
_entity.type
_entity.pdbx_description
1 polymer ?
#
loop_
_entity_poly.entity_id
_entity_poly.type
_entity_poly.pdbx_seq_one_letter_code
_entity_poly.pdbx_strand_id
1 'polypeptide(L)'
;MLDASAPTGRTAHPRDGTVTAVLGPTNTGKTHYAIERMLAHRTGVMGLPLRLLAREVYDKIVALRGPSVVALVTGEEKIAPPRAQYWVCTVEAMPTEIGADFVAVDEIQLCADPERGHVFTDRLLNARGLHETLFLGSDSMRGAISALIPRAKFLRRERFSKLTYTGGKKLSRMPARSAVVSFSVDSVYAIAELMRRQKGGVAVVMGALSPRTRNAQVELYQNGDVEHLVATDAIGMGLNLDVNHVFFSATRKFDGRGFRELRPHELAQIAGRAGRYKSDGAFGVTGEAEALDAEIIEAIEDHRFAPVRRLMWRNSRLAFGSVDGLIASLEAAPTEPGLMKAREADDLQTLKALAEDEEIRDMAREGPAVRRLWEVCQIPDFRKVSEREHAALVSRIYRFLRSERGVIPSDWMAGRIRMVDRTDGDIDALSKRLAFIRTWTYVAQRRDWVEAPEEWRGAAREVEDRLSDALHAALTKRFVDRRTSVLMRRLKQKERLVAEVNEQGEVTVEGHVLGRLDGFRFTPDPSAEGDELKTLRAASTQALQAEFSRRADRFYNAPDTEMDVTEQGGLMWGELAVGRLAKGADHLTPSVVPFVDEMAGDDARQKVERRLTHWINRRVAALFEPLVKMRDDETMTGLARGIAFQLVESLGVIPRPQIAKDVKELDQDGRALLRKHGVRFGQHTIFMPALLKPAPTRLRLVLWGLWDELDDIPSPPPPGLVTIPTQPSPSGFWPRAGYRLAGERAIRIDMLERLADMIRNQDQRGGFEATADMLSITGCTLEQFADLMQGLGYKAEKGERPKPAAVPETKPSAAPAAEEAAASTDAPAADDAPAAEPGDAPVAEAPAAEAAPEAPAEAPAETAEAPAAEAPAEAGTPVEAAPEAAPAAEATSAEPEAAPEAEAAEAPAAEETPAEAPAEGEVELQTYYVFTWAPRPRGGGANRGPRRQGGGDRQGQGQGQGERQGGGPRQARGDGDGPKGGGRGKGGGGRGRDGDDKPRGKGPHKGKGKGGPREERPREFQASPPRDRRRNEVDPDNPFAALMALKNRDG
;
A
#
# COMPACT_ATOMS: atom_id res chain seq x y z
N MET A 1 79.01 -30.45 -42.69
CA MET A 1 78.78 -29.75 -41.41
C MET A 1 78.53 -28.29 -41.69
N LEU A 2 77.30 -27.84 -41.52
CA LEU A 2 76.95 -26.47 -41.10
C LEU A 2 75.78 -26.65 -40.12
N ASP A 3 75.81 -25.92 -39.01
CA ASP A 3 74.91 -26.19 -37.89
C ASP A 3 73.53 -25.54 -38.12
N ALA A 4 72.49 -26.33 -37.91
CA ALA A 4 71.09 -25.96 -38.12
C ALA A 4 70.29 -26.18 -36.82
N SER A 5 70.79 -25.63 -35.73
CA SER A 5 70.11 -25.53 -34.45
C SER A 5 68.84 -24.67 -34.59
N ALA A 6 67.73 -25.32 -34.90
CA ALA A 6 66.42 -24.69 -35.04
C ALA A 6 66.03 -23.96 -33.74
N PRO A 7 65.63 -22.67 -33.79
CA PRO A 7 65.31 -21.91 -32.59
C PRO A 7 64.01 -22.42 -31.93
N THR A 8 64.14 -23.07 -30.79
CA THR A 8 63.06 -23.74 -30.05
C THR A 8 62.20 -22.80 -29.19
N GLY A 9 61.84 -21.64 -29.74
CA GLY A 9 60.93 -20.70 -29.07
C GLY A 9 60.43 -19.58 -29.99
N ARG A 10 59.28 -19.00 -29.64
CA ARG A 10 58.62 -17.90 -30.36
C ARG A 10 59.59 -16.77 -30.68
N THR A 11 59.64 -16.38 -31.96
CA THR A 11 60.30 -15.14 -32.37
C THR A 11 59.65 -13.96 -31.65
N ALA A 12 60.42 -13.33 -30.75
CA ALA A 12 59.92 -12.24 -29.91
C ALA A 12 59.38 -11.09 -30.78
N HIS A 13 58.20 -10.56 -30.44
CA HIS A 13 57.62 -9.50 -31.24
C HIS A 13 58.50 -8.24 -31.12
N PRO A 14 58.84 -7.54 -32.21
CA PRO A 14 59.79 -6.42 -32.17
C PRO A 14 59.45 -5.37 -31.11
N ARG A 15 58.16 -5.07 -30.96
CA ARG A 15 57.61 -4.11 -29.98
C ARG A 15 57.32 -4.67 -28.57
N ASP A 16 57.75 -5.88 -28.21
CA ASP A 16 57.46 -6.46 -26.87
C ASP A 16 57.97 -5.60 -25.68
N GLY A 17 58.95 -4.71 -25.88
CA GLY A 17 59.39 -3.73 -24.87
C GLY A 17 58.43 -2.55 -24.64
N THR A 18 57.36 -2.41 -25.42
CA THR A 18 56.26 -1.44 -25.22
C THR A 18 55.13 -1.99 -24.34
N VAL A 19 55.18 -3.27 -23.97
CA VAL A 19 54.14 -3.94 -23.19
C VAL A 19 54.25 -3.58 -21.71
N THR A 20 53.14 -3.15 -21.12
CA THR A 20 52.98 -2.98 -19.67
C THR A 20 51.73 -3.72 -19.18
N ALA A 21 51.92 -4.71 -18.31
CA ALA A 21 50.83 -5.41 -17.65
C ALA A 21 50.42 -4.68 -16.36
N VAL A 22 49.18 -4.16 -16.33
CA VAL A 22 48.60 -3.47 -15.18
C VAL A 22 47.72 -4.47 -14.43
N LEU A 23 48.23 -4.99 -13.31
CA LEU A 23 47.65 -6.15 -12.64
C LEU A 23 47.16 -5.83 -11.22
N GLY A 24 45.99 -6.36 -10.86
CA GLY A 24 45.37 -6.19 -9.55
C GLY A 24 43.90 -6.67 -9.52
N PRO A 25 43.26 -6.72 -8.34
CA PRO A 25 41.86 -7.14 -8.17
C PRO A 25 40.83 -6.26 -8.90
N THR A 26 39.54 -6.55 -8.75
CA THR A 26 38.44 -5.66 -9.16
C THR A 26 38.36 -4.41 -8.25
N ASN A 27 37.64 -3.35 -8.66
CA ASN A 27 37.60 -2.04 -7.96
C ASN A 27 38.99 -1.39 -7.74
N THR A 28 39.81 -1.33 -8.80
CA THR A 28 41.22 -0.87 -8.82
C THR A 28 41.53 0.24 -9.83
N GLY A 29 40.52 0.74 -10.56
CA GLY A 29 40.69 1.83 -11.55
C GLY A 29 41.46 1.48 -12.84
N LYS A 30 41.84 0.21 -13.06
CA LYS A 30 42.63 -0.22 -14.25
C LYS A 30 42.08 0.28 -15.58
N THR A 31 40.78 0.09 -15.82
CA THR A 31 40.10 0.49 -17.06
C THR A 31 40.06 2.01 -17.24
N HIS A 32 39.93 2.78 -16.15
CA HIS A 32 40.02 4.25 -16.19
C HIS A 32 41.42 4.71 -16.62
N TYR A 33 42.45 4.14 -16.00
CA TYR A 33 43.85 4.39 -16.38
C TYR A 33 44.14 4.04 -17.84
N ALA A 34 43.58 2.95 -18.37
CA ALA A 34 43.73 2.60 -19.77
C ALA A 34 43.04 3.61 -20.72
N ILE A 35 41.88 4.15 -20.35
CA ILE A 35 41.21 5.22 -21.11
C ILE A 35 42.04 6.51 -21.08
N GLU A 36 42.56 6.91 -19.91
CA GLU A 36 43.47 8.06 -19.76
C GLU A 36 44.72 7.92 -20.63
N ARG A 37 45.36 6.74 -20.62
CA ARG A 37 46.53 6.47 -21.47
C ARG A 37 46.16 6.48 -22.95
N MET A 38 45.05 5.84 -23.35
CA MET A 38 44.61 5.84 -24.76
C MET A 38 44.34 7.26 -25.27
N LEU A 39 43.66 8.09 -24.48
CA LEU A 39 43.30 9.47 -24.83
C LEU A 39 44.48 10.46 -24.83
N ALA A 40 45.67 10.01 -24.44
CA ALA A 40 46.94 10.75 -24.56
C ALA A 40 47.73 10.40 -25.84
N HIS A 41 47.29 9.41 -26.62
CA HIS A 41 47.85 9.08 -27.94
C HIS A 41 46.93 9.58 -29.08
N ARG A 42 47.43 9.60 -30.32
CA ARG A 42 46.65 10.08 -31.49
C ARG A 42 45.65 9.04 -31.98
N THR A 43 45.98 7.76 -31.83
CA THR A 43 45.13 6.62 -32.22
C THR A 43 45.17 5.54 -31.15
N GLY A 44 44.08 4.78 -31.01
CA GLY A 44 44.01 3.73 -30.00
C GLY A 44 43.00 2.63 -30.32
N VAL A 45 43.30 1.40 -29.91
CA VAL A 45 42.37 0.25 -29.94
C VAL A 45 42.28 -0.35 -28.54
N MET A 46 41.05 -0.49 -28.01
CA MET A 46 40.80 -1.12 -26.70
C MET A 46 39.83 -2.30 -26.84
N GLY A 47 40.34 -3.50 -26.61
CA GLY A 47 39.54 -4.74 -26.55
C GLY A 47 39.02 -5.00 -25.13
N LEU A 48 37.71 -5.15 -24.99
CA LEU A 48 37.02 -5.43 -23.73
C LEU A 48 36.28 -6.78 -23.80
N PRO A 49 36.11 -7.51 -22.68
CA PRO A 49 35.67 -8.90 -22.74
C PRO A 49 34.17 -9.09 -23.01
N LEU A 50 33.37 -8.02 -22.98
CA LEU A 50 31.91 -8.04 -23.11
C LEU A 50 31.41 -6.79 -23.85
N ARG A 51 30.35 -6.95 -24.65
CA ARG A 51 29.67 -5.86 -25.38
C ARG A 51 29.25 -4.70 -24.49
N LEU A 52 28.78 -4.98 -23.28
CA LEU A 52 28.35 -3.94 -22.32
C LEU A 52 29.51 -3.06 -21.85
N LEU A 53 30.70 -3.62 -21.61
CA LEU A 53 31.91 -2.83 -21.31
C LEU A 53 32.38 -2.05 -22.54
N ALA A 54 32.33 -2.65 -23.73
CA ALA A 54 32.64 -1.94 -24.97
C ALA A 54 31.70 -0.73 -25.18
N ARG A 55 30.41 -0.87 -24.89
CA ARG A 55 29.44 0.22 -24.93
C ARG A 55 29.72 1.29 -23.86
N GLU A 56 29.88 0.89 -22.60
CA GLU A 56 30.16 1.80 -21.48
C GLU A 56 31.44 2.65 -21.72
N VAL A 57 32.50 2.03 -22.24
CA VAL A 57 33.76 2.71 -22.57
C VAL A 57 33.65 3.55 -23.83
N TYR A 58 32.89 3.12 -24.84
CA TYR A 58 32.57 3.92 -26.02
C TYR A 58 31.83 5.21 -25.62
N ASP A 59 30.74 5.13 -24.86
CA ASP A 59 29.94 6.29 -24.47
C ASP A 59 30.75 7.29 -23.61
N LYS A 60 31.61 6.78 -22.72
CA LYS A 60 32.57 7.60 -21.95
C LYS A 60 33.57 8.33 -22.84
N ILE A 61 34.09 7.69 -23.88
CA ILE A 61 35.06 8.30 -24.79
C ILE A 61 34.37 9.28 -25.76
N VAL A 62 33.14 8.97 -26.19
CA VAL A 62 32.29 9.89 -26.97
C VAL A 62 32.00 11.17 -26.19
N ALA A 63 31.72 11.08 -24.88
CA ALA A 63 31.57 12.26 -24.03
C ALA A 63 32.85 13.12 -23.89
N LEU A 64 34.04 12.55 -24.14
CA LEU A 64 35.34 13.21 -24.00
C LEU A 64 36.01 13.62 -25.34
N ARG A 65 35.49 13.16 -26.48
CA ARG A 65 36.08 13.38 -27.82
C ARG A 65 35.05 13.62 -28.95
N GLY A 66 33.76 13.46 -28.69
CA GLY A 66 32.69 13.53 -29.68
C GLY A 66 32.53 12.25 -30.52
N PRO A 67 31.35 11.96 -31.08
CA PRO A 67 31.06 10.68 -31.74
C PRO A 67 31.75 10.51 -33.11
N SER A 68 32.31 11.57 -33.69
CA SER A 68 32.87 11.54 -35.05
C SER A 68 34.27 10.90 -35.15
N VAL A 69 34.94 10.67 -34.02
CA VAL A 69 36.30 10.10 -33.95
C VAL A 69 36.40 8.80 -33.15
N VAL A 70 35.26 8.24 -32.73
CA VAL A 70 35.20 7.04 -31.88
C VAL A 70 34.40 5.96 -32.60
N ALA A 71 34.92 4.73 -32.63
CA ALA A 71 34.23 3.57 -33.16
C ALA A 71 33.85 2.59 -32.04
N LEU A 72 32.69 1.94 -32.20
CA LEU A 72 32.25 0.78 -31.44
C LEU A 72 32.20 -0.43 -32.38
N VAL A 73 32.88 -1.52 -32.04
CA VAL A 73 32.86 -2.76 -32.85
C VAL A 73 32.68 -3.99 -31.96
N THR A 74 31.50 -4.60 -32.00
CA THR A 74 31.22 -5.90 -31.37
C THR A 74 30.78 -6.92 -32.45
N GLY A 75 30.35 -8.12 -32.06
CA GLY A 75 29.83 -9.11 -33.02
C GLY A 75 28.44 -8.79 -33.55
N GLU A 76 27.75 -7.84 -32.92
CA GLU A 76 26.32 -7.55 -33.10
C GLU A 76 26.02 -6.03 -33.13
N GLU A 77 27.04 -5.17 -33.12
CA GLU A 77 26.91 -3.72 -33.30
C GLU A 77 28.21 -3.13 -33.89
N LYS A 78 28.09 -2.31 -34.93
CA LYS A 78 29.24 -1.64 -35.57
C LYS A 78 28.95 -0.18 -35.89
N ILE A 79 29.54 0.71 -35.10
CA ILE A 79 29.56 2.16 -35.34
C ILE A 79 31.01 2.51 -35.72
N ALA A 80 31.25 2.93 -36.95
CA ALA A 80 32.60 3.23 -37.44
C ALA A 80 32.59 4.50 -38.31
N PRO A 81 32.70 5.71 -37.71
CA PRO A 81 32.69 6.95 -38.47
C PRO A 81 33.95 7.05 -39.36
N PRO A 82 33.89 7.75 -40.51
CA PRO A 82 35.03 7.85 -41.45
C PRO A 82 36.32 8.47 -40.88
N ARG A 83 36.25 9.09 -39.69
CA ARG A 83 37.38 9.73 -38.99
C ARG A 83 37.74 9.05 -37.66
N ALA A 84 37.38 7.77 -37.49
CA ALA A 84 37.62 7.00 -36.26
C ALA A 84 39.12 6.88 -35.89
N GLN A 85 39.51 7.52 -34.79
CA GLN A 85 40.85 7.47 -34.19
C GLN A 85 40.92 6.48 -33.03
N TYR A 86 39.82 6.35 -32.27
CA TYR A 86 39.72 5.48 -31.09
C TYR A 86 38.72 4.36 -31.35
N TRP A 87 39.16 3.12 -31.21
CA TRP A 87 38.37 1.92 -31.52
C TRP A 87 38.09 1.13 -30.25
N VAL A 88 36.85 1.17 -29.78
CA VAL A 88 36.38 0.43 -28.61
C VAL A 88 35.66 -0.81 -29.11
N CYS A 89 36.05 -1.99 -28.62
CA CYS A 89 35.61 -3.24 -29.24
C CYS A 89 35.53 -4.42 -28.27
N THR A 90 34.82 -5.48 -28.64
CA THR A 90 35.04 -6.78 -27.99
C THR A 90 36.37 -7.38 -28.45
N VAL A 91 37.03 -8.18 -27.60
CA VAL A 91 38.36 -8.77 -27.92
C VAL A 91 38.31 -9.66 -29.18
N GLU A 92 37.17 -10.31 -29.43
CA GLU A 92 36.85 -11.05 -30.65
C GLU A 92 36.83 -10.13 -31.88
N ALA A 93 36.07 -9.04 -31.82
CA ALA A 93 35.91 -8.07 -32.92
C ALA A 93 37.05 -7.03 -33.02
N MET A 94 38.10 -7.19 -32.20
CA MET A 94 39.22 -6.26 -32.08
C MET A 94 40.02 -6.16 -33.39
N PRO A 95 40.10 -4.98 -34.03
CA PRO A 95 40.79 -4.83 -35.31
C PRO A 95 42.30 -4.75 -35.10
N THR A 96 43.02 -5.80 -35.49
CA THR A 96 44.49 -5.91 -35.35
C THR A 96 45.28 -5.19 -36.44
N GLU A 97 44.67 -4.92 -37.59
CA GLU A 97 45.36 -4.40 -38.79
C GLU A 97 45.51 -2.87 -38.82
N ILE A 98 44.83 -2.14 -37.93
CA ILE A 98 44.80 -0.66 -37.93
C ILE A 98 46.16 -0.03 -37.58
N GLY A 99 47.00 -0.74 -36.81
CA GLY A 99 48.34 -0.25 -36.46
C GLY A 99 48.34 1.00 -35.58
N ALA A 100 47.41 1.12 -34.63
CA ALA A 100 47.30 2.27 -33.73
C ALA A 100 48.49 2.46 -32.77
N ASP A 101 48.72 3.70 -32.32
CA ASP A 101 49.77 4.09 -31.38
C ASP A 101 49.66 3.32 -30.06
N PHE A 102 48.43 3.23 -29.55
CA PHE A 102 48.06 2.58 -28.30
C PHE A 102 47.20 1.35 -28.54
N VAL A 103 47.48 0.26 -27.82
CA VAL A 103 46.63 -0.93 -27.75
C VAL A 103 46.38 -1.31 -26.30
N ALA A 104 45.14 -1.63 -25.94
CA ALA A 104 44.81 -2.22 -24.65
C ALA A 104 43.90 -3.45 -24.78
N VAL A 105 44.06 -4.41 -23.86
CA VAL A 105 43.11 -5.53 -23.66
C VAL A 105 42.80 -5.68 -22.18
N ASP A 106 41.51 -5.68 -21.83
CA ASP A 106 41.02 -5.80 -20.44
C ASP A 106 40.67 -7.25 -20.05
N GLU A 107 40.70 -7.54 -18.75
CA GLU A 107 40.52 -8.86 -18.12
C GLU A 107 41.38 -9.99 -18.74
N ILE A 108 42.68 -9.72 -18.98
CA ILE A 108 43.62 -10.62 -19.67
C ILE A 108 43.76 -12.03 -19.03
N GLN A 109 43.35 -12.23 -17.78
CA GLN A 109 43.24 -13.57 -17.19
C GLN A 109 42.28 -14.52 -17.93
N LEU A 110 41.41 -13.98 -18.77
CA LEU A 110 40.54 -14.77 -19.66
C LEU A 110 41.33 -15.59 -20.68
N CYS A 111 42.63 -15.36 -20.89
CA CYS A 111 43.52 -16.32 -21.58
C CYS A 111 43.46 -17.75 -20.99
N ALA A 112 43.04 -17.91 -19.72
CA ALA A 112 42.85 -19.22 -19.07
C ALA A 112 41.43 -19.81 -19.23
N ASP A 113 40.51 -19.09 -19.89
CA ASP A 113 39.14 -19.56 -20.11
C ASP A 113 39.10 -20.71 -21.14
N PRO A 114 38.44 -21.86 -20.84
CA PRO A 114 38.45 -23.04 -21.70
C PRO A 114 37.82 -22.87 -23.09
N GLU A 115 36.97 -21.86 -23.28
CA GLU A 115 36.10 -21.68 -24.45
C GLU A 115 36.61 -20.52 -25.32
N ARG A 116 36.56 -19.30 -24.78
CA ARG A 116 36.94 -18.05 -25.47
C ARG A 116 38.40 -17.63 -25.25
N GLY A 117 39.10 -18.22 -24.28
CA GLY A 117 40.43 -17.77 -23.87
C GLY A 117 41.49 -17.83 -24.97
N HIS A 118 41.30 -18.66 -25.98
CA HIS A 118 42.16 -18.72 -27.16
C HIS A 118 42.25 -17.38 -27.92
N VAL A 119 41.17 -16.58 -27.94
CA VAL A 119 41.14 -15.25 -28.58
C VAL A 119 41.99 -14.25 -27.78
N PHE A 120 41.85 -14.26 -26.45
CA PHE A 120 42.64 -13.41 -25.55
C PHE A 120 44.13 -13.76 -25.64
N THR A 121 44.47 -15.05 -25.73
CA THR A 121 45.85 -15.51 -25.93
C THR A 121 46.43 -15.08 -27.27
N ASP A 122 45.65 -15.10 -28.36
CA ASP A 122 46.10 -14.50 -29.64
C ASP A 122 46.41 -13.01 -29.46
N ARG A 123 45.53 -12.22 -28.82
CA ARG A 123 45.80 -10.79 -28.61
C ARG A 123 47.01 -10.57 -27.69
N LEU A 124 47.19 -11.38 -26.65
CA LEU A 124 48.38 -11.36 -25.78
C LEU A 124 49.68 -11.60 -26.57
N LEU A 125 49.66 -12.54 -27.52
CA LEU A 125 50.83 -12.90 -28.32
C LEU A 125 51.10 -11.94 -29.49
N ASN A 126 50.06 -11.39 -30.13
CA ASN A 126 50.14 -10.76 -31.45
C ASN A 126 49.68 -9.29 -31.51
N ALA A 127 48.79 -8.81 -30.63
CA ALA A 127 48.31 -7.42 -30.68
C ALA A 127 49.28 -6.45 -29.98
N ARG A 128 49.78 -5.42 -30.69
CA ARG A 128 50.74 -4.43 -30.18
C ARG A 128 50.49 -3.05 -30.77
N GLY A 129 50.52 -2.00 -29.94
CA GLY A 129 50.53 -0.62 -30.41
C GLY A 129 51.87 -0.23 -31.05
N LEU A 130 51.93 0.92 -31.74
CA LEU A 130 53.20 1.47 -32.24
C LEU A 130 54.10 1.94 -31.09
N HIS A 131 53.50 2.50 -30.03
CA HIS A 131 54.18 3.18 -28.93
C HIS A 131 53.90 2.56 -27.55
N GLU A 132 52.68 2.10 -27.28
CA GLU A 132 52.29 1.54 -25.96
C GLU A 132 51.31 0.36 -26.11
N THR A 133 51.50 -0.69 -25.30
CA THR A 133 50.54 -1.81 -25.21
C THR A 133 50.23 -2.10 -23.74
N LEU A 134 48.96 -2.03 -23.34
CA LEU A 134 48.51 -2.36 -21.97
C LEU A 134 47.75 -3.68 -21.91
N PHE A 135 48.14 -4.56 -20.99
CA PHE A 135 47.34 -5.73 -20.61
C PHE A 135 46.81 -5.53 -19.19
N LEU A 136 45.49 -5.41 -19.04
CA LEU A 136 44.85 -5.19 -17.75
C LEU A 136 44.28 -6.50 -17.22
N GLY A 137 44.40 -6.78 -15.92
CA GLY A 137 43.76 -7.97 -15.35
C GLY A 137 44.20 -8.30 -13.93
N SER A 138 44.11 -9.58 -13.57
CA SER A 138 44.50 -10.12 -12.25
C SER A 138 46.01 -10.39 -12.13
N ASP A 139 46.56 -10.23 -10.93
CA ASP A 139 47.97 -10.49 -10.61
C ASP A 139 48.38 -11.96 -10.81
N SER A 140 47.41 -12.89 -10.84
CA SER A 140 47.65 -14.30 -11.17
C SER A 140 48.23 -14.52 -12.58
N MET A 141 48.06 -13.57 -13.51
CA MET A 141 48.65 -13.60 -14.85
C MET A 141 50.13 -13.21 -14.91
N ARG A 142 50.70 -12.66 -13.82
CA ARG A 142 52.09 -12.16 -13.79
C ARG A 142 53.11 -13.18 -14.30
N GLY A 143 53.01 -14.43 -13.84
CA GLY A 143 53.90 -15.52 -14.26
C GLY A 143 53.77 -15.87 -15.74
N ALA A 144 52.54 -16.06 -16.23
CA ALA A 144 52.28 -16.39 -17.63
C ALA A 144 52.74 -15.28 -18.59
N ILE A 145 52.45 -14.01 -18.27
CA ILE A 145 52.90 -12.86 -19.06
C ILE A 145 54.43 -12.75 -19.03
N SER A 146 55.08 -12.94 -17.88
CA SER A 146 56.54 -12.84 -17.76
C SER A 146 57.27 -13.97 -18.51
N ALA A 147 56.65 -15.14 -18.67
CA ALA A 147 57.21 -16.24 -19.45
C ALA A 147 57.05 -16.01 -20.97
N LEU A 148 55.86 -15.58 -21.40
CA LEU A 148 55.54 -15.40 -22.83
C LEU A 148 56.03 -14.05 -23.40
N ILE A 149 56.23 -13.04 -22.54
CA ILE A 149 56.70 -11.70 -22.92
C ILE A 149 57.77 -11.23 -21.91
N PRO A 150 59.02 -11.74 -21.97
CA PRO A 150 60.06 -11.41 -20.99
C PRO A 150 60.47 -9.92 -20.92
N ARG A 151 60.07 -9.11 -21.90
CA ARG A 151 60.31 -7.66 -21.95
C ARG A 151 59.14 -6.82 -21.40
N ALA A 152 58.06 -7.45 -20.92
CA ALA A 152 56.91 -6.75 -20.37
C ALA A 152 57.22 -6.07 -19.03
N LYS A 153 56.79 -4.83 -18.87
CA LYS A 153 56.79 -4.10 -17.59
C LYS A 153 55.55 -4.50 -16.78
N PHE A 154 55.61 -4.39 -15.46
CA PHE A 154 54.50 -4.71 -14.57
C PHE A 154 54.17 -3.55 -13.62
N LEU A 155 52.89 -3.17 -13.56
CA LEU A 155 52.34 -2.18 -12.63
C LEU A 155 51.30 -2.87 -11.73
N ARG A 156 51.49 -2.86 -10.40
CA ARG A 156 50.49 -3.35 -9.45
C ARG A 156 49.46 -2.24 -9.18
N ARG A 157 48.18 -2.61 -8.99
CA ARG A 157 47.12 -1.74 -8.47
C ARG A 157 46.41 -2.43 -7.31
N GLU A 158 46.12 -1.68 -6.25
CA GLU A 158 45.47 -2.16 -5.03
C GLU A 158 44.00 -1.70 -4.98
N ARG A 159 43.16 -2.44 -4.26
CA ARG A 159 41.70 -2.20 -4.24
C ARG A 159 41.37 -0.95 -3.42
N PHE A 160 40.42 -0.15 -3.89
CA PHE A 160 40.04 1.10 -3.23
C PHE A 160 39.21 0.93 -1.95
N SER A 161 38.69 -0.27 -1.69
CA SER A 161 37.91 -0.61 -0.49
C SER A 161 38.08 -2.08 -0.10
N LYS A 162 37.77 -2.39 1.16
CA LYS A 162 37.87 -3.74 1.72
C LYS A 162 36.74 -4.63 1.22
N LEU A 163 36.98 -5.93 1.30
CA LEU A 163 35.98 -6.97 1.13
C LEU A 163 35.94 -7.77 2.44
N THR A 164 34.75 -8.13 2.94
CA THR A 164 34.62 -8.85 4.21
C THR A 164 33.52 -9.90 4.16
N TYR A 165 33.82 -11.12 4.62
CA TYR A 165 32.88 -12.22 4.70
C TYR A 165 31.93 -12.04 5.89
N THR A 166 30.63 -12.22 5.65
CA THR A 166 29.55 -12.02 6.63
C THR A 166 28.75 -13.28 6.91
N GLY A 167 29.28 -14.44 6.52
CA GLY A 167 28.66 -15.75 6.75
C GLY A 167 27.39 -16.00 5.93
N GLY A 168 26.59 -16.95 6.41
CA GLY A 168 25.31 -17.31 5.81
C GLY A 168 24.18 -16.39 6.27
N LYS A 169 23.38 -15.85 5.33
CA LYS A 169 22.17 -15.06 5.63
C LYS A 169 20.94 -15.65 4.94
N LYS A 170 19.80 -15.69 5.65
CA LYS A 170 18.51 -16.07 5.07
C LYS A 170 17.96 -14.93 4.19
N LEU A 171 17.33 -15.27 3.07
CA LEU A 171 16.75 -14.28 2.12
C LEU A 171 15.80 -13.27 2.79
N SER A 172 15.00 -13.71 3.77
CA SER A 172 14.11 -12.83 4.54
C SER A 172 14.83 -11.75 5.36
N ARG A 173 16.11 -11.98 5.71
CA ARG A 173 17.01 -11.06 6.42
C ARG A 173 18.12 -10.50 5.53
N MET A 174 17.93 -10.52 4.21
CA MET A 174 18.88 -9.96 3.25
C MET A 174 18.95 -8.42 3.41
N PRO A 175 20.13 -7.80 3.58
CA PRO A 175 20.27 -6.35 3.67
C PRO A 175 19.82 -5.64 2.39
N ALA A 176 19.54 -4.33 2.46
CA ALA A 176 19.36 -3.49 1.28
C ALA A 176 20.62 -3.48 0.37
N ARG A 177 20.46 -3.17 -0.92
CA ARG A 177 21.56 -3.14 -1.93
C ARG A 177 22.39 -4.43 -1.92
N SER A 178 21.69 -5.57 -1.90
CA SER A 178 22.31 -6.91 -1.96
C SER A 178 22.00 -7.60 -3.29
N ALA A 179 22.99 -8.30 -3.84
CA ALA A 179 22.84 -9.19 -4.99
C ALA A 179 22.97 -10.66 -4.56
N VAL A 180 22.03 -11.51 -4.98
CA VAL A 180 22.09 -12.97 -4.81
C VAL A 180 22.50 -13.61 -6.13
N VAL A 181 23.57 -14.40 -6.10
CA VAL A 181 24.15 -15.00 -7.31
C VAL A 181 23.92 -16.49 -7.33
N SER A 182 23.32 -16.98 -8.41
CA SER A 182 23.05 -18.39 -8.67
C SER A 182 23.62 -18.82 -10.02
N PHE A 183 23.60 -20.13 -10.29
CA PHE A 183 24.32 -20.72 -11.44
C PHE A 183 23.41 -21.57 -12.35
N SER A 184 22.10 -21.49 -12.15
CA SER A 184 21.06 -21.95 -13.08
C SER A 184 20.00 -20.86 -13.25
N VAL A 185 19.30 -20.87 -14.38
CA VAL A 185 18.18 -19.93 -14.64
C VAL A 185 17.00 -20.23 -13.71
N ASP A 186 16.73 -21.52 -13.46
CA ASP A 186 15.62 -21.97 -12.61
C ASP A 186 15.79 -21.50 -11.16
N SER A 187 17.01 -21.58 -10.60
CA SER A 187 17.30 -21.07 -9.26
C SER A 187 17.27 -19.54 -9.20
N VAL A 188 17.65 -18.83 -10.28
CA VAL A 188 17.46 -17.37 -10.35
C VAL A 188 15.97 -17.02 -10.27
N TYR A 189 15.11 -17.67 -11.06
CA TYR A 189 13.65 -17.42 -11.00
C TYR A 189 13.03 -17.84 -9.66
N ALA A 190 13.43 -18.97 -9.09
CA ALA A 190 12.91 -19.45 -7.81
C ALA A 190 13.27 -18.52 -6.64
N ILE A 191 14.52 -18.04 -6.60
CA ILE A 191 14.97 -17.06 -5.61
C ILE A 191 14.28 -15.72 -5.85
N ALA A 192 14.12 -15.28 -7.11
CA ALA A 192 13.45 -14.02 -7.43
C ALA A 192 11.96 -14.01 -7.02
N GLU A 193 11.24 -15.10 -7.28
CA GLU A 193 9.85 -15.30 -6.85
C GLU A 193 9.74 -15.27 -5.31
N LEU A 194 10.66 -15.93 -4.61
CA LEU A 194 10.70 -15.96 -3.15
C LEU A 194 11.08 -14.60 -2.54
N MET A 195 11.99 -13.86 -3.17
CA MET A 195 12.39 -12.52 -2.72
C MET A 195 11.29 -11.49 -2.98
N ARG A 196 10.60 -11.51 -4.13
CA ARG A 196 9.42 -10.67 -4.40
C ARG A 196 8.40 -10.79 -3.26
N ARG A 197 8.01 -12.02 -2.89
CA ARG A 197 7.06 -12.31 -1.80
C ARG A 197 7.52 -11.88 -0.40
N GLN A 198 8.81 -11.56 -0.22
CA GLN A 198 9.40 -11.18 1.08
C GLN A 198 9.96 -9.75 1.11
N LYS A 199 9.96 -9.04 -0.02
CA LYS A 199 10.62 -7.72 -0.23
C LYS A 199 9.88 -6.77 -1.18
N GLY A 200 8.72 -7.13 -1.71
CA GLY A 200 7.96 -6.32 -2.68
C GLY A 200 8.47 -6.41 -4.11
N GLY A 201 9.79 -6.45 -4.33
CA GLY A 201 10.33 -6.63 -5.69
C GLY A 201 11.82 -6.93 -5.73
N VAL A 202 12.26 -7.46 -6.88
CA VAL A 202 13.65 -7.81 -7.13
C VAL A 202 13.99 -7.73 -8.63
N ALA A 203 15.16 -7.19 -8.96
CA ALA A 203 15.66 -7.18 -10.34
C ALA A 203 16.23 -8.56 -10.71
N VAL A 204 16.18 -8.92 -11.99
CA VAL A 204 16.71 -10.19 -12.51
C VAL A 204 17.71 -9.96 -13.64
N VAL A 205 18.97 -10.39 -13.44
CA VAL A 205 20.08 -10.18 -14.40
C VAL A 205 20.80 -11.48 -14.74
N MET A 206 20.63 -11.95 -15.97
CA MET A 206 21.20 -13.22 -16.44
C MET A 206 21.98 -13.03 -17.73
N GLY A 207 22.98 -13.88 -17.97
CA GLY A 207 23.85 -13.80 -19.16
C GLY A 207 23.13 -13.89 -20.51
N ALA A 208 21.96 -14.53 -20.57
CA ALA A 208 21.15 -14.69 -21.79
C ALA A 208 20.36 -13.43 -22.21
N LEU A 209 20.01 -12.55 -21.25
CA LEU A 209 19.25 -11.32 -21.50
C LEU A 209 19.98 -10.41 -22.47
N SER A 210 19.25 -9.74 -23.37
CA SER A 210 19.86 -8.75 -24.28
C SER A 210 20.49 -7.59 -23.49
N PRO A 211 21.42 -6.83 -24.08
CA PRO A 211 21.94 -5.60 -23.47
C PRO A 211 20.81 -4.67 -22.99
N ARG A 212 19.74 -4.53 -23.78
CA ARG A 212 18.57 -3.69 -23.47
C ARG A 212 17.79 -4.17 -22.25
N THR A 213 17.30 -5.42 -22.26
CA THR A 213 16.56 -5.99 -21.11
C THR A 213 17.42 -5.96 -19.84
N ARG A 214 18.71 -6.26 -19.96
CA ARG A 214 19.66 -6.30 -18.84
C ARG A 214 19.91 -4.92 -18.26
N ASN A 215 20.12 -3.90 -19.10
CA ASN A 215 20.31 -2.52 -18.65
C ASN A 215 19.04 -2.01 -17.94
N ALA A 216 17.86 -2.23 -18.50
CA ALA A 216 16.60 -1.81 -17.86
C ALA A 216 16.31 -2.55 -16.54
N GLN A 217 16.72 -3.81 -16.38
CA GLN A 217 16.67 -4.52 -15.08
C GLN A 217 17.70 -3.98 -14.07
N VAL A 218 18.87 -3.53 -14.53
CA VAL A 218 19.87 -2.86 -13.69
C VAL A 218 19.42 -1.45 -13.28
N GLU A 219 18.73 -0.74 -14.17
CA GLU A 219 18.20 0.60 -13.93
C GLU A 219 17.16 0.61 -12.80
N LEU A 220 16.20 -0.33 -12.80
CA LEU A 220 15.26 -0.53 -11.68
C LEU A 220 15.99 -0.69 -10.31
N TYR A 221 17.10 -1.42 -10.30
CA TYR A 221 17.90 -1.60 -9.08
C TYR A 221 18.67 -0.32 -8.69
N GLN A 222 19.26 0.38 -9.66
CA GLN A 222 20.06 1.59 -9.43
C GLN A 222 19.19 2.78 -8.99
N ASN A 223 18.03 2.98 -9.63
CA ASN A 223 17.05 4.02 -9.30
C ASN A 223 16.36 3.76 -7.95
N GLY A 224 16.44 2.54 -7.43
CA GLY A 224 15.89 2.16 -6.12
C GLY A 224 14.44 1.67 -6.17
N ASP A 225 13.91 1.39 -7.37
CA ASP A 225 12.60 0.73 -7.53
C ASP A 225 12.64 -0.72 -7.01
N VAL A 226 13.83 -1.31 -6.88
CA VAL A 226 14.08 -2.56 -6.13
C VAL A 226 15.39 -2.48 -5.35
N GLU A 227 15.39 -2.93 -4.09
CA GLU A 227 16.60 -2.92 -3.23
C GLU A 227 17.49 -4.17 -3.41
N HIS A 228 17.01 -5.14 -4.18
CA HIS A 228 17.60 -6.47 -4.32
C HIS A 228 17.74 -6.86 -5.79
N LEU A 229 18.75 -7.68 -6.05
CA LEU A 229 19.06 -8.23 -7.37
C LEU A 229 19.25 -9.75 -7.25
N VAL A 230 18.66 -10.55 -8.14
CA VAL A 230 19.06 -11.95 -8.35
C VAL A 230 19.74 -12.06 -9.71
N ALA A 231 20.87 -12.76 -9.77
CA ALA A 231 21.68 -12.81 -10.98
C ALA A 231 22.42 -14.13 -11.21
N THR A 232 22.95 -14.30 -12.42
CA THR A 232 24.02 -15.29 -12.68
C THR A 232 25.41 -14.66 -12.55
N ASP A 233 26.46 -15.47 -12.70
CA ASP A 233 27.86 -15.03 -12.79
C ASP A 233 28.15 -13.95 -13.85
N ALA A 234 27.19 -13.68 -14.74
CA ALA A 234 27.17 -12.55 -15.64
C ALA A 234 27.28 -11.17 -14.96
N ILE A 235 27.01 -11.02 -13.65
CA ILE A 235 27.33 -9.76 -12.93
C ILE A 235 28.81 -9.65 -12.52
N GLY A 236 29.55 -10.76 -12.49
CA GLY A 236 30.98 -10.78 -12.18
C GLY A 236 31.81 -10.03 -13.23
N MET A 237 31.27 -9.76 -14.42
CA MET A 237 31.92 -9.02 -15.49
C MET A 237 30.92 -8.07 -16.19
N GLY A 238 31.31 -6.80 -16.33
CA GLY A 238 30.69 -5.91 -17.31
C GLY A 238 29.29 -5.37 -17.04
N LEU A 239 28.94 -5.15 -15.77
CA LEU A 239 27.89 -4.23 -15.37
C LEU A 239 28.40 -3.26 -14.29
N ASN A 240 28.04 -1.99 -14.42
CA ASN A 240 28.29 -0.95 -13.42
C ASN A 240 27.17 -0.96 -12.37
N LEU A 241 27.28 -1.86 -11.40
CA LEU A 241 26.33 -2.06 -10.31
C LEU A 241 26.83 -1.41 -9.02
N ASP A 242 25.91 -0.80 -8.25
CA ASP A 242 26.19 -0.24 -6.93
C ASP A 242 25.70 -1.21 -5.84
N VAL A 243 26.45 -2.31 -5.65
CA VAL A 243 26.09 -3.40 -4.73
C VAL A 243 26.91 -3.31 -3.46
N ASN A 244 26.27 -3.31 -2.30
CA ASN A 244 26.95 -3.33 -1.01
C ASN A 244 27.29 -4.76 -0.56
N HIS A 245 26.46 -5.74 -0.93
CA HIS A 245 26.64 -7.13 -0.52
C HIS A 245 26.37 -8.16 -1.63
N VAL A 246 27.21 -9.19 -1.73
CA VAL A 246 27.07 -10.30 -2.70
C VAL A 246 26.94 -11.63 -1.97
N PHE A 247 25.84 -12.36 -2.20
CA PHE A 247 25.57 -13.66 -1.58
C PHE A 247 25.46 -14.78 -2.60
N PHE A 248 26.28 -15.82 -2.46
CA PHE A 248 26.21 -17.00 -3.31
C PHE A 248 25.06 -17.91 -2.86
N SER A 249 24.18 -18.30 -3.78
CA SER A 249 23.11 -19.29 -3.52
C SER A 249 23.57 -20.73 -3.75
N ALA A 250 24.74 -20.92 -4.37
CA ALA A 250 25.44 -22.20 -4.56
C ALA A 250 26.93 -21.91 -4.82
N THR A 251 27.82 -22.85 -4.49
CA THR A 251 29.26 -22.79 -4.82
C THR A 251 29.60 -23.51 -6.13
N ARG A 252 28.62 -24.15 -6.77
CA ARG A 252 28.79 -25.07 -7.90
C ARG A 252 28.16 -24.52 -9.17
N LYS A 253 28.78 -24.80 -10.32
CA LYS A 253 28.18 -24.54 -11.64
C LYS A 253 28.43 -25.65 -12.65
N PHE A 254 27.55 -25.73 -13.63
CA PHE A 254 27.71 -26.59 -14.81
C PHE A 254 28.67 -25.94 -15.81
N ASP A 255 29.69 -26.65 -16.28
CA ASP A 255 30.75 -26.13 -17.17
C ASP A 255 30.59 -26.52 -18.66
N GLY A 256 29.39 -26.96 -19.04
CA GLY A 256 29.09 -27.58 -20.32
C GLY A 256 29.28 -29.11 -20.32
N ARG A 257 30.01 -29.68 -19.35
CA ARG A 257 30.21 -31.13 -19.22
C ARG A 257 29.77 -31.70 -17.87
N GLY A 258 29.92 -30.94 -16.78
CA GLY A 258 29.48 -31.40 -15.45
C GLY A 258 29.42 -30.30 -14.39
N PHE A 259 28.85 -30.63 -13.23
CA PHE A 259 28.75 -29.75 -12.07
C PHE A 259 30.02 -29.78 -11.21
N ARG A 260 30.81 -28.70 -11.29
CA ARG A 260 32.05 -28.50 -10.51
C ARG A 260 31.91 -27.36 -9.50
N GLU A 261 32.76 -27.34 -8.48
CA GLU A 261 32.97 -26.15 -7.67
C GLU A 261 33.49 -24.98 -8.51
N LEU A 262 33.15 -23.77 -8.07
CA LEU A 262 33.75 -22.52 -8.52
C LEU A 262 35.18 -22.42 -7.99
N ARG A 263 36.09 -21.95 -8.84
CA ARG A 263 37.48 -21.69 -8.44
C ARG A 263 37.52 -20.41 -7.59
N PRO A 264 38.47 -20.25 -6.65
CA PRO A 264 38.54 -19.05 -5.80
C PRO A 264 38.60 -17.72 -6.57
N HIS A 265 39.17 -17.70 -7.79
CA HIS A 265 39.13 -16.50 -8.65
C HIS A 265 37.77 -16.23 -9.30
N GLU A 266 36.94 -17.25 -9.56
CA GLU A 266 35.56 -17.06 -10.03
C GLU A 266 34.70 -16.48 -8.91
N LEU A 267 34.86 -17.01 -7.69
CA LEU A 267 34.24 -16.46 -6.48
C LEU A 267 34.69 -15.00 -6.24
N ALA A 268 35.99 -14.71 -6.29
CA ALA A 268 36.52 -13.35 -6.08
C ALA A 268 36.07 -12.34 -7.15
N GLN A 269 35.97 -12.75 -8.42
CA GLN A 269 35.48 -11.91 -9.51
C GLN A 269 34.03 -11.47 -9.30
N ILE A 270 33.21 -12.35 -8.69
CA ILE A 270 31.80 -12.10 -8.35
C ILE A 270 31.69 -11.33 -7.02
N ALA A 271 32.33 -11.82 -5.95
CA ALA A 271 32.32 -11.19 -4.62
C ALA A 271 32.90 -9.77 -4.63
N GLY A 272 33.94 -9.53 -5.44
CA GLY A 272 34.56 -8.22 -5.62
C GLY A 272 33.68 -7.17 -6.30
N ARG A 273 32.45 -7.52 -6.71
CA ARG A 273 31.37 -6.58 -7.11
C ARG A 273 30.68 -5.94 -5.91
N ALA A 274 30.83 -6.49 -4.70
CA ALA A 274 30.40 -5.85 -3.46
C ALA A 274 31.38 -4.74 -3.06
N GLY A 275 30.87 -3.56 -2.76
CA GLY A 275 31.66 -2.36 -2.44
C GLY A 275 32.21 -1.69 -3.71
N ARG A 276 32.13 -0.36 -3.75
CA ARG A 276 32.41 0.44 -4.96
C ARG A 276 33.17 1.71 -4.59
N TYR A 277 34.23 2.01 -5.35
CA TYR A 277 35.20 3.06 -5.01
C TYR A 277 35.70 2.88 -3.56
N LYS A 278 35.51 3.86 -2.67
CA LYS A 278 35.91 3.81 -1.26
C LYS A 278 34.90 3.14 -0.32
N SER A 279 33.73 2.72 -0.81
CA SER A 279 32.74 2.00 0.00
C SER A 279 33.15 0.54 0.16
N ASP A 280 33.33 0.09 1.40
CA ASP A 280 33.62 -1.30 1.74
C ASP A 280 32.47 -2.23 1.31
N GLY A 281 32.83 -3.44 0.87
CA GLY A 281 31.90 -4.45 0.40
C GLY A 281 31.87 -5.67 1.31
N ALA A 282 30.72 -6.36 1.34
CA ALA A 282 30.61 -7.62 2.06
C ALA A 282 30.16 -8.78 1.17
N PHE A 283 30.59 -9.99 1.48
CA PHE A 283 30.13 -11.20 0.80
C PHE A 283 29.65 -12.27 1.78
N GLY A 284 29.02 -13.33 1.27
CA GLY A 284 28.46 -14.39 2.10
C GLY A 284 27.77 -15.47 1.27
N VAL A 285 27.02 -16.33 1.96
CA VAL A 285 26.24 -17.41 1.34
C VAL A 285 24.76 -17.34 1.72
N THR A 286 23.88 -17.95 0.93
CA THR A 286 22.43 -17.95 1.17
C THR A 286 21.76 -19.20 0.56
N GLY A 287 20.49 -19.43 0.90
CA GLY A 287 19.73 -20.59 0.42
C GLY A 287 20.34 -21.90 0.91
N GLU A 288 20.73 -22.74 -0.03
CA GLU A 288 21.26 -24.10 0.19
C GLU A 288 22.80 -24.17 0.06
N ALA A 289 23.47 -23.04 -0.17
CA ALA A 289 24.93 -22.99 -0.20
C ALA A 289 25.55 -23.31 1.17
N GLU A 290 26.50 -24.23 1.18
CA GLU A 290 27.39 -24.49 2.31
C GLU A 290 28.28 -23.26 2.60
N ALA A 291 28.84 -23.19 3.81
CA ALA A 291 29.76 -22.13 4.17
C ALA A 291 31.08 -22.27 3.39
N LEU A 292 31.66 -21.14 2.95
CA LEU A 292 32.97 -21.13 2.30
C LEU A 292 34.08 -21.54 3.29
N ASP A 293 35.07 -22.31 2.82
CA ASP A 293 36.26 -22.65 3.59
C ASP A 293 37.06 -21.40 4.00
N ALA A 294 37.71 -21.46 5.17
CA ALA A 294 38.53 -20.36 5.68
C ALA A 294 39.64 -19.93 4.71
N GLU A 295 40.32 -20.90 4.07
CA GLU A 295 41.36 -20.63 3.05
C GLU A 295 40.79 -19.90 1.81
N ILE A 296 39.54 -20.17 1.44
CA ILE A 296 38.87 -19.51 0.31
C ILE A 296 38.44 -18.09 0.71
N ILE A 297 38.00 -17.89 1.95
CA ILE A 297 37.66 -16.57 2.50
C ILE A 297 38.91 -15.69 2.53
N GLU A 298 40.00 -16.14 3.15
CA GLU A 298 41.29 -15.43 3.22
C GLU A 298 41.79 -15.08 1.81
N ALA A 299 41.78 -16.04 0.88
CA ALA A 299 42.18 -15.80 -0.52
C ALA A 299 41.31 -14.75 -1.24
N ILE A 300 40.01 -14.66 -0.93
CA ILE A 300 39.09 -13.66 -1.50
C ILE A 300 39.33 -12.28 -0.88
N GLU A 301 39.55 -12.18 0.43
CA GLU A 301 39.75 -10.93 1.18
C GLU A 301 41.12 -10.29 0.88
N ASP A 302 42.21 -11.07 0.93
CA ASP A 302 43.58 -10.64 0.58
C ASP A 302 43.84 -10.62 -0.94
N HIS A 303 42.87 -11.05 -1.75
CA HIS A 303 42.97 -11.17 -3.21
C HIS A 303 44.15 -12.04 -3.68
N ARG A 304 44.48 -13.09 -2.93
CA ARG A 304 45.68 -13.92 -3.08
C ARG A 304 45.35 -15.25 -3.77
N PHE A 305 45.53 -15.30 -5.09
CA PHE A 305 45.18 -16.46 -5.90
C PHE A 305 46.39 -17.20 -6.49
N ALA A 306 46.23 -18.50 -6.73
CA ALA A 306 47.22 -19.31 -7.44
C ALA A 306 47.53 -18.73 -8.83
N PRO A 307 48.82 -18.61 -9.23
CA PRO A 307 49.19 -18.12 -10.56
C PRO A 307 48.63 -18.98 -11.70
N VAL A 308 48.24 -18.32 -12.79
CA VAL A 308 47.84 -18.99 -14.03
C VAL A 308 49.06 -19.66 -14.66
N ARG A 309 49.01 -20.99 -14.80
CA ARG A 309 50.13 -21.81 -15.34
C ARG A 309 49.97 -22.24 -16.79
N ARG A 310 48.74 -22.23 -17.33
CA ARG A 310 48.43 -22.64 -18.71
C ARG A 310 47.37 -21.74 -19.32
N LEU A 311 47.63 -21.23 -20.52
CA LEU A 311 46.69 -20.43 -21.32
C LEU A 311 46.12 -21.28 -22.45
N MET A 312 44.84 -21.09 -22.78
CA MET A 312 44.23 -21.73 -23.93
C MET A 312 44.72 -21.07 -25.22
N TRP A 313 45.04 -21.87 -26.22
CA TRP A 313 45.60 -21.42 -27.49
C TRP A 313 44.94 -22.16 -28.66
N ARG A 314 44.71 -21.42 -29.75
CA ARG A 314 44.34 -21.93 -31.06
C ARG A 314 45.22 -21.21 -32.07
N ASN A 315 45.67 -21.91 -33.11
CA ASN A 315 46.47 -21.31 -34.16
C ASN A 315 45.67 -20.22 -34.90
N SER A 316 46.25 -19.03 -35.09
CA SER A 316 45.68 -17.94 -35.89
C SER A 316 46.24 -17.85 -37.31
N ARG A 317 47.27 -18.65 -37.66
CA ARG A 317 47.82 -18.77 -39.02
C ARG A 317 47.10 -19.89 -39.78
N LEU A 318 45.90 -19.60 -40.27
CA LEU A 318 45.00 -20.57 -40.89
C LEU A 318 45.34 -20.83 -42.37
N ALA A 319 45.28 -22.09 -42.78
CA ALA A 319 45.63 -22.54 -44.13
C ALA A 319 44.39 -22.77 -45.00
N PHE A 320 43.93 -21.71 -45.69
CA PHE A 320 42.71 -21.77 -46.52
C PHE A 320 42.85 -22.54 -47.85
N GLY A 321 43.94 -23.27 -48.10
CA GLY A 321 44.18 -23.94 -49.40
C GLY A 321 43.24 -25.11 -49.70
N SER A 322 42.71 -25.77 -48.67
CA SER A 322 41.67 -26.79 -48.75
C SER A 322 40.94 -26.89 -47.41
N VAL A 323 39.79 -27.57 -47.37
CA VAL A 323 39.04 -27.77 -46.11
C VAL A 323 39.87 -28.58 -45.10
N ASP A 324 40.53 -29.67 -45.53
CA ASP A 324 41.40 -30.47 -44.67
C ASP A 324 42.62 -29.68 -44.18
N GLY A 325 43.20 -28.83 -45.03
CA GLY A 325 44.29 -27.94 -44.67
C GLY A 325 43.87 -26.91 -43.61
N LEU A 326 42.64 -26.38 -43.72
CA LEU A 326 42.07 -25.49 -42.72
C LEU A 326 41.87 -26.21 -41.39
N ILE A 327 41.23 -27.39 -41.39
CA ILE A 327 41.03 -28.22 -40.19
C ILE A 327 42.37 -28.54 -39.53
N ALA A 328 43.35 -29.08 -40.27
CA ALA A 328 44.68 -29.38 -39.76
C ALA A 328 45.39 -28.13 -39.19
N SER A 329 45.20 -26.95 -39.81
CA SER A 329 45.76 -25.69 -39.29
C SER A 329 45.07 -25.21 -38.00
N LEU A 330 43.77 -25.41 -37.85
CA LEU A 330 43.00 -25.12 -36.61
C LEU A 330 43.34 -26.10 -35.48
N GLU A 331 43.63 -27.35 -35.83
CA GLU A 331 43.87 -28.45 -34.91
C GLU A 331 45.32 -28.56 -34.40
N ALA A 332 46.23 -27.75 -34.93
CA ALA A 332 47.63 -27.69 -34.54
C ALA A 332 47.83 -27.57 -33.01
N ALA A 333 48.91 -28.15 -32.50
CA ALA A 333 49.32 -28.04 -31.11
C ALA A 333 50.24 -26.81 -30.90
N PRO A 334 50.19 -26.14 -29.73
CA PRO A 334 51.13 -25.06 -29.41
C PRO A 334 52.55 -25.60 -29.18
N THR A 335 53.55 -24.85 -29.61
CA THR A 335 54.98 -25.13 -29.37
C THR A 335 55.49 -24.60 -28.03
N GLU A 336 54.91 -23.50 -27.54
CA GLU A 336 55.46 -22.77 -26.40
C GLU A 336 55.05 -23.38 -25.04
N PRO A 337 56.00 -23.52 -24.09
CA PRO A 337 55.67 -23.88 -22.71
C PRO A 337 54.65 -22.92 -22.08
N GLY A 338 53.67 -23.46 -21.35
CA GLY A 338 52.60 -22.68 -20.73
C GLY A 338 51.40 -22.38 -21.65
N LEU A 339 51.42 -22.80 -22.92
CA LEU A 339 50.24 -22.86 -23.77
C LEU A 339 49.62 -24.26 -23.76
N MET A 340 48.33 -24.35 -24.08
CA MET A 340 47.53 -25.58 -24.17
C MET A 340 46.52 -25.45 -25.32
N LYS A 341 46.37 -26.49 -26.16
CA LYS A 341 45.32 -26.50 -27.20
C LYS A 341 43.96 -26.27 -26.52
N ALA A 342 43.21 -25.28 -26.99
CA ALA A 342 41.89 -24.93 -26.46
C ALA A 342 40.89 -26.09 -26.57
N ARG A 343 39.73 -25.99 -25.90
CA ARG A 343 38.61 -26.89 -26.22
C ARG A 343 38.22 -26.70 -27.68
N GLU A 344 37.78 -27.78 -28.32
CA GLU A 344 37.24 -27.72 -29.67
C GLU A 344 35.91 -26.95 -29.65
N ALA A 345 35.92 -25.76 -30.25
CA ALA A 345 34.79 -24.84 -30.27
C ALA A 345 33.82 -25.18 -31.41
N ASP A 346 32.58 -24.71 -31.27
CA ASP A 346 31.44 -24.99 -32.15
C ASP A 346 31.73 -24.65 -33.63
N ASP A 347 32.60 -23.66 -33.90
CA ASP A 347 33.02 -23.28 -35.24
C ASP A 347 33.84 -24.38 -35.95
N LEU A 348 34.71 -25.09 -35.23
CA LEU A 348 35.48 -26.23 -35.72
C LEU A 348 34.64 -27.52 -35.78
N GLN A 349 33.76 -27.75 -34.80
CA GLN A 349 32.81 -28.88 -34.83
C GLN A 349 31.92 -28.77 -36.08
N THR A 350 31.33 -27.59 -36.29
CA THR A 350 30.51 -27.29 -37.47
C THR A 350 31.31 -27.39 -38.76
N LEU A 351 32.57 -26.93 -38.79
CA LEU A 351 33.44 -27.11 -39.96
C LEU A 351 33.70 -28.59 -40.27
N LYS A 352 33.94 -29.44 -39.27
CA LYS A 352 34.11 -30.89 -39.46
C LYS A 352 32.83 -31.55 -39.98
N ALA A 353 31.68 -31.25 -39.38
CA ALA A 353 30.38 -31.78 -39.82
C ALA A 353 30.03 -31.34 -41.26
N LEU A 354 30.32 -30.09 -41.65
CA LEU A 354 30.16 -29.63 -43.03
C LEU A 354 31.22 -30.22 -43.98
N ALA A 355 32.39 -30.59 -43.47
CA ALA A 355 33.42 -31.29 -44.22
C ALA A 355 33.09 -32.78 -44.45
N GLU A 356 31.98 -33.32 -43.93
CA GLU A 356 31.46 -34.64 -44.30
C GLU A 356 30.42 -34.59 -45.45
N ASP A 357 29.86 -33.41 -45.76
CA ASP A 357 28.90 -33.19 -46.85
C ASP A 357 29.65 -33.04 -48.19
N GLU A 358 29.48 -33.99 -49.10
CA GLU A 358 30.21 -34.04 -50.38
C GLU A 358 29.94 -32.83 -51.28
N GLU A 359 28.70 -32.31 -51.30
CA GLU A 359 28.39 -31.08 -52.04
C GLU A 359 29.18 -29.88 -51.48
N ILE A 360 29.31 -29.81 -50.15
CA ILE A 360 30.02 -28.71 -49.49
C ILE A 360 31.53 -28.79 -49.76
N ARG A 361 32.11 -30.00 -49.79
CA ARG A 361 33.49 -30.23 -50.26
C ARG A 361 33.67 -29.78 -51.71
N ASP A 362 32.78 -30.18 -52.60
CA ASP A 362 32.85 -29.83 -54.02
C ASP A 362 32.73 -28.33 -54.27
N MET A 363 31.89 -27.66 -53.50
CA MET A 363 31.79 -26.20 -53.52
C MET A 363 33.06 -25.56 -52.93
N ALA A 364 33.64 -26.11 -51.85
CA ALA A 364 34.79 -25.57 -51.12
C ALA A 364 36.18 -25.95 -51.70
N ARG A 365 36.31 -26.10 -53.02
CA ARG A 365 37.57 -26.48 -53.69
C ARG A 365 38.63 -25.36 -53.83
N GLU A 366 38.26 -24.10 -53.61
CA GLU A 366 39.14 -22.93 -53.83
C GLU A 366 39.41 -22.12 -52.55
N GLY A 367 40.55 -21.42 -52.49
CA GLY A 367 40.95 -20.62 -51.33
C GLY A 367 39.90 -19.62 -50.82
N PRO A 368 39.28 -18.79 -51.68
CA PRO A 368 38.18 -17.90 -51.29
C PRO A 368 36.93 -18.66 -50.81
N ALA A 369 36.66 -19.84 -51.39
CA ALA A 369 35.52 -20.68 -51.03
C ALA A 369 35.70 -21.34 -49.65
N VAL A 370 36.89 -21.86 -49.35
CA VAL A 370 37.26 -22.38 -48.01
C VAL A 370 37.21 -21.27 -46.96
N ARG A 371 37.65 -20.06 -47.30
CA ARG A 371 37.51 -18.89 -46.40
C ARG A 371 36.03 -18.55 -46.16
N ARG A 372 35.21 -18.51 -47.20
CA ARG A 372 33.76 -18.25 -47.08
C ARG A 372 33.06 -19.32 -46.25
N LEU A 373 33.45 -20.60 -46.39
CA LEU A 373 32.95 -21.70 -45.56
C LEU A 373 33.29 -21.45 -44.08
N TRP A 374 34.54 -21.09 -43.78
CA TRP A 374 34.97 -20.78 -42.42
C TRP A 374 34.23 -19.59 -41.81
N GLU A 375 34.03 -18.51 -42.56
CA GLU A 375 33.25 -17.34 -42.12
C GLU A 375 31.79 -17.68 -41.79
N VAL A 376 31.23 -18.71 -42.44
CA VAL A 376 29.87 -19.22 -42.21
C VAL A 376 29.84 -20.19 -41.02
N CYS A 377 30.85 -21.04 -40.84
CA CYS A 377 31.02 -21.86 -39.62
C CYS A 377 31.21 -21.04 -38.34
N GLN A 378 31.61 -19.76 -38.44
CA GLN A 378 31.73 -18.84 -37.30
C GLN A 378 30.40 -18.26 -36.78
N ILE A 379 29.24 -18.59 -37.38
CA ILE A 379 27.93 -18.15 -36.87
C ILE A 379 27.69 -18.77 -35.48
N PRO A 380 27.52 -17.99 -34.39
CA PRO A 380 27.32 -18.57 -33.06
C PRO A 380 25.94 -19.24 -32.93
N ASP A 381 25.85 -20.40 -32.29
CA ASP A 381 24.55 -20.99 -31.96
C ASP A 381 23.93 -20.36 -30.71
N PHE A 382 23.44 -19.13 -30.87
CA PHE A 382 22.71 -18.40 -29.81
C PHE A 382 21.54 -19.20 -29.21
N ARG A 383 20.99 -20.17 -29.95
CA ARG A 383 19.81 -20.98 -29.59
C ARG A 383 20.13 -22.21 -28.73
N LYS A 384 21.36 -22.71 -28.76
CA LYS A 384 21.79 -23.98 -28.12
C LYS A 384 20.94 -25.19 -28.54
N VAL A 385 20.76 -25.36 -29.86
CA VAL A 385 20.12 -26.54 -30.48
C VAL A 385 21.09 -27.71 -30.59
N SER A 386 20.68 -28.82 -31.21
CA SER A 386 21.60 -29.90 -31.54
C SER A 386 22.64 -29.46 -32.59
N GLU A 387 23.86 -29.99 -32.49
CA GLU A 387 24.96 -29.78 -33.45
C GLU A 387 24.49 -29.97 -34.90
N ARG A 388 23.70 -31.03 -35.15
CA ARG A 388 23.14 -31.36 -36.46
C ARG A 388 22.15 -30.31 -36.98
N GLU A 389 21.34 -29.70 -36.13
CA GLU A 389 20.43 -28.60 -36.52
C GLU A 389 21.18 -27.31 -36.80
N HIS A 390 22.26 -27.03 -36.06
CA HIS A 390 23.12 -25.88 -36.31
C HIS A 390 23.88 -26.05 -37.64
N ALA A 391 24.55 -27.20 -37.83
CA ALA A 391 25.21 -27.56 -39.08
C ALA A 391 24.27 -27.50 -40.29
N ALA A 392 23.03 -27.97 -40.17
CA ALA A 392 22.03 -27.87 -41.24
C ALA A 392 21.66 -26.42 -41.61
N LEU A 393 21.64 -25.48 -40.64
CA LEU A 393 21.43 -24.06 -40.89
C LEU A 393 22.65 -23.42 -41.57
N VAL A 394 23.85 -23.66 -41.03
CA VAL A 394 25.13 -23.13 -41.53
C VAL A 394 25.40 -23.62 -42.95
N SER A 395 25.20 -24.92 -43.21
CA SER A 395 25.33 -25.54 -44.53
C SER A 395 24.36 -24.93 -45.54
N ARG A 396 23.11 -24.65 -45.15
CA ARG A 396 22.15 -23.99 -46.03
C ARG A 396 22.51 -22.52 -46.32
N ILE A 397 23.07 -21.80 -45.35
CA ILE A 397 23.60 -20.44 -45.57
C ILE A 397 24.77 -20.47 -46.56
N TYR A 398 25.73 -21.40 -46.40
CA TYR A 398 26.84 -21.54 -47.34
C TYR A 398 26.36 -21.92 -48.75
N ARG A 399 25.39 -22.83 -48.87
CA ARG A 399 24.75 -23.17 -50.16
C ARG A 399 24.12 -21.94 -50.84
N PHE A 400 23.49 -21.02 -50.10
CA PHE A 400 22.97 -19.76 -50.66
C PHE A 400 24.09 -18.81 -51.13
N LEU A 401 25.11 -18.58 -50.30
CA LEU A 401 26.26 -17.71 -50.59
C LEU A 401 27.15 -18.22 -51.75
N ARG A 402 26.87 -19.42 -52.24
CA ARG A 402 27.54 -20.07 -53.37
C ARG A 402 26.60 -20.45 -54.52
N SER A 403 25.34 -20.05 -54.44
CA SER A 403 24.42 -20.02 -55.58
C SER A 403 24.79 -18.89 -56.54
N GLU A 404 24.19 -18.87 -57.74
CA GLU A 404 24.41 -17.83 -58.76
C GLU A 404 24.15 -16.40 -58.25
N ARG A 405 23.30 -16.22 -57.23
CA ARG A 405 23.05 -14.91 -56.62
C ARG A 405 24.15 -14.45 -55.65
N GLY A 406 24.97 -15.36 -55.12
CA GLY A 406 26.02 -15.08 -54.12
C GLY A 406 25.53 -14.64 -52.72
N VAL A 407 24.21 -14.51 -52.52
CA VAL A 407 23.58 -13.92 -51.33
C VAL A 407 22.46 -14.82 -50.76
N ILE A 408 22.12 -14.61 -49.49
CA ILE A 408 20.95 -15.22 -48.84
C ILE A 408 19.67 -14.58 -49.42
N PRO A 409 18.70 -15.38 -49.94
CA PRO A 409 17.48 -14.82 -50.53
C PRO A 409 16.63 -14.01 -49.54
N SER A 410 16.29 -12.79 -49.93
CA SER A 410 15.52 -11.83 -49.11
C SER A 410 14.19 -12.41 -48.59
N ASP A 411 13.42 -13.14 -49.40
CA ASP A 411 12.17 -13.79 -48.96
C ASP A 411 12.38 -14.83 -47.85
N TRP A 412 13.49 -15.56 -47.90
CA TRP A 412 13.81 -16.57 -46.90
C TRP A 412 14.20 -15.91 -45.57
N MET A 413 14.97 -14.82 -45.62
CA MET A 413 15.32 -14.02 -44.44
C MET A 413 14.07 -13.34 -43.84
N ALA A 414 13.20 -12.77 -44.69
CA ALA A 414 11.91 -12.23 -44.30
C ALA A 414 11.06 -13.26 -43.53
N GLY A 415 10.92 -14.47 -44.09
CA GLY A 415 10.19 -15.56 -43.47
C GLY A 415 10.78 -15.97 -42.12
N ARG A 416 12.11 -16.04 -41.99
CA ARG A 416 12.79 -16.39 -40.73
C ARG A 416 12.61 -15.35 -39.63
N ILE A 417 12.66 -14.06 -39.97
CA ILE A 417 12.42 -12.96 -39.01
C ILE A 417 10.94 -12.91 -38.61
N ARG A 418 10.01 -13.04 -39.57
CA ARG A 418 8.55 -13.04 -39.31
C ARG A 418 8.10 -14.19 -38.39
N MET A 419 8.80 -15.34 -38.35
CA MET A 419 8.49 -16.42 -37.41
C MET A 419 8.73 -16.05 -35.94
N VAL A 420 9.64 -15.10 -35.66
CA VAL A 420 10.07 -14.71 -34.31
C VAL A 420 9.62 -13.32 -33.87
N ASP A 421 9.20 -12.44 -34.79
CA ASP A 421 8.63 -11.11 -34.48
C ASP A 421 7.23 -11.22 -33.88
N ARG A 422 7.19 -11.67 -32.63
CA ARG A 422 6.00 -11.93 -31.83
C ARG A 422 6.32 -11.73 -30.35
N THR A 423 5.52 -10.91 -29.68
CA THR A 423 5.70 -10.51 -28.27
C THR A 423 4.80 -11.27 -27.29
N ASP A 424 3.98 -12.21 -27.77
CA ASP A 424 3.16 -13.10 -26.95
C ASP A 424 3.97 -14.16 -26.17
N GLY A 425 3.36 -14.76 -25.15
CA GLY A 425 3.90 -15.91 -24.42
C GLY A 425 4.63 -15.56 -23.12
N ASP A 426 5.42 -16.51 -22.63
CA ASP A 426 6.15 -16.40 -21.38
C ASP A 426 7.61 -15.93 -21.57
N ILE A 427 8.31 -15.77 -20.45
CA ILE A 427 9.71 -15.31 -20.38
C ILE A 427 10.64 -16.23 -21.18
N ASP A 428 10.37 -17.53 -21.25
CA ASP A 428 11.23 -18.50 -21.92
C ASP A 428 10.94 -18.60 -23.42
N ALA A 429 9.69 -18.43 -23.83
CA ALA A 429 9.29 -18.25 -25.24
C ALA A 429 9.91 -16.97 -25.82
N LEU A 430 9.81 -15.85 -25.09
CA LEU A 430 10.45 -14.59 -25.46
C LEU A 430 11.98 -14.74 -25.50
N SER A 431 12.60 -15.38 -24.51
CA SER A 431 14.05 -15.62 -24.50
C SER A 431 14.51 -16.51 -25.66
N LYS A 432 13.73 -17.52 -26.08
CA LYS A 432 14.02 -18.38 -27.24
C LYS A 432 13.89 -17.61 -28.56
N ARG A 433 12.89 -16.74 -28.71
CA ARG A 433 12.75 -15.84 -29.88
C ARG A 433 13.91 -14.85 -29.94
N LEU A 434 14.28 -14.26 -28.80
CA LEU A 434 15.40 -13.34 -28.64
C LEU A 434 16.76 -14.01 -28.96
N ALA A 435 16.93 -15.28 -28.61
CA ALA A 435 18.10 -16.07 -29.01
C ALA A 435 18.14 -16.31 -30.53
N PHE A 436 17.00 -16.57 -31.17
CA PHE A 436 16.93 -16.84 -32.61
C PHE A 436 17.08 -15.57 -33.47
N ILE A 437 16.54 -14.41 -33.05
CA ILE A 437 16.74 -13.16 -33.80
C ILE A 437 18.22 -12.76 -33.86
N ARG A 438 19.01 -13.00 -32.81
CA ARG A 438 20.46 -12.72 -32.80
C ARG A 438 21.24 -13.42 -33.90
N THR A 439 20.84 -14.63 -34.30
CA THR A 439 21.44 -15.31 -35.47
C THR A 439 21.24 -14.48 -36.74
N TRP A 440 20.08 -13.85 -36.92
CA TRP A 440 19.77 -12.98 -38.06
C TRP A 440 20.41 -11.59 -37.92
N THR A 441 20.46 -11.02 -36.71
CA THR A 441 21.21 -9.80 -36.39
C THR A 441 22.70 -9.94 -36.75
N TYR A 442 23.31 -11.09 -36.48
CA TYR A 442 24.69 -11.42 -36.85
C TYR A 442 24.87 -11.61 -38.35
N VAL A 443 23.98 -12.38 -39.00
CA VAL A 443 23.98 -12.59 -40.46
C VAL A 443 23.86 -11.28 -41.23
N ALA A 444 22.96 -10.37 -40.84
CA ALA A 444 22.79 -9.05 -41.47
C ALA A 444 24.03 -8.14 -41.35
N GLN A 445 24.91 -8.39 -40.37
CA GLN A 445 26.11 -7.59 -40.13
C GLN A 445 27.34 -8.07 -40.88
N ARG A 446 27.28 -9.27 -41.45
CA ARG A 446 28.25 -9.68 -42.48
C ARG A 446 28.06 -8.78 -43.71
N ARG A 447 29.17 -8.29 -44.26
CA ARG A 447 29.19 -7.66 -45.59
C ARG A 447 28.84 -8.73 -46.62
N ASP A 448 28.35 -8.31 -47.80
CA ASP A 448 28.06 -9.13 -48.99
C ASP A 448 27.24 -10.44 -48.83
N TRP A 449 26.67 -10.73 -47.66
CA TRP A 449 25.84 -11.93 -47.43
C TRP A 449 24.35 -11.76 -47.79
N VAL A 450 23.88 -10.51 -47.91
CA VAL A 450 22.48 -10.14 -48.19
C VAL A 450 22.42 -8.94 -49.14
N GLU A 451 21.34 -8.83 -49.90
CA GLU A 451 21.14 -7.81 -50.95
C GLU A 451 21.11 -6.37 -50.37
N ALA A 452 20.43 -6.17 -49.23
CA ALA A 452 20.31 -4.87 -48.55
C ALA A 452 20.77 -4.95 -47.07
N PRO A 453 22.08 -4.88 -46.76
CA PRO A 453 22.57 -5.13 -45.40
C PRO A 453 22.09 -4.16 -44.33
N GLU A 454 21.91 -2.87 -44.65
CA GLU A 454 21.46 -1.89 -43.65
C GLU A 454 19.97 -2.03 -43.32
N GLU A 455 19.13 -2.36 -44.31
CA GLU A 455 17.70 -2.66 -44.12
C GLU A 455 17.52 -3.90 -43.24
N TRP A 456 18.25 -4.99 -43.56
CA TRP A 456 18.19 -6.22 -42.76
C TRP A 456 18.74 -6.05 -41.34
N ARG A 457 19.70 -5.14 -41.11
CA ARG A 457 20.14 -4.76 -39.77
C ARG A 457 19.07 -3.98 -39.02
N GLY A 458 18.41 -3.03 -39.68
CA GLY A 458 17.28 -2.29 -39.11
C GLY A 458 16.17 -3.24 -38.66
N ALA A 459 15.65 -4.03 -39.59
CA ALA A 459 14.58 -4.99 -39.33
C ALA A 459 14.94 -6.00 -38.22
N ALA A 460 16.14 -6.60 -38.25
CA ALA A 460 16.54 -7.56 -37.21
C ALA A 460 16.72 -6.88 -35.84
N ARG A 461 17.27 -5.66 -35.80
CA ARG A 461 17.44 -4.88 -34.57
C ARG A 461 16.11 -4.47 -33.95
N GLU A 462 15.17 -3.98 -34.76
CA GLU A 462 13.82 -3.65 -34.30
C GLU A 462 13.12 -4.84 -33.63
N VAL A 463 13.24 -6.04 -34.23
CA VAL A 463 12.66 -7.26 -33.65
C VAL A 463 13.40 -7.66 -32.36
N GLU A 464 14.73 -7.51 -32.29
CA GLU A 464 15.48 -7.72 -31.04
C GLU A 464 15.08 -6.72 -29.96
N ASP A 465 14.84 -5.44 -30.30
CA ASP A 465 14.37 -4.40 -29.38
C ASP A 465 12.92 -4.68 -28.91
N ARG A 466 11.98 -4.99 -29.82
CA ARG A 466 10.59 -5.39 -29.48
C ARG A 466 10.54 -6.60 -28.53
N LEU A 467 11.32 -7.64 -28.82
CA LEU A 467 11.42 -8.83 -27.97
C LEU A 467 12.11 -8.53 -26.63
N SER A 468 13.09 -7.61 -26.60
CA SER A 468 13.79 -7.20 -25.37
C SER A 468 12.89 -6.44 -24.41
N ASP A 469 12.02 -5.56 -24.93
CA ASP A 469 11.10 -4.77 -24.12
C ASP A 469 9.91 -5.61 -23.64
N ALA A 470 9.38 -6.52 -24.47
CA ALA A 470 8.43 -7.53 -24.04
C ALA A 470 8.99 -8.42 -22.93
N LEU A 471 10.25 -8.87 -23.06
CA LEU A 471 10.94 -9.66 -22.03
C LEU A 471 11.17 -8.85 -20.74
N HIS A 472 11.54 -7.58 -20.84
CA HIS A 472 11.65 -6.69 -19.68
C HIS A 472 10.28 -6.53 -18.98
N ALA A 473 9.21 -6.27 -19.72
CA ALA A 473 7.87 -6.13 -19.18
C ALA A 473 7.39 -7.43 -18.48
N ALA A 474 7.66 -8.59 -19.07
CA ALA A 474 7.34 -9.89 -18.49
C ALA A 474 8.13 -10.18 -17.20
N LEU A 475 9.44 -9.89 -17.18
CA LEU A 475 10.27 -10.00 -15.97
C LEU A 475 9.77 -9.07 -14.86
N THR A 476 9.53 -7.79 -15.18
CA THR A 476 9.05 -6.79 -14.22
C THR A 476 7.68 -7.16 -13.67
N LYS A 477 6.71 -7.57 -14.52
CA LYS A 477 5.38 -8.05 -14.09
C LYS A 477 5.44 -9.28 -13.19
N ARG A 478 6.44 -10.16 -13.36
CA ARG A 478 6.61 -11.38 -12.56
C ARG A 478 7.34 -11.16 -11.25
N PHE A 479 8.36 -10.30 -11.22
CA PHE A 479 9.32 -10.20 -10.11
C PHE A 479 9.31 -8.87 -9.33
N VAL A 480 8.51 -7.88 -9.76
CA VAL A 480 8.33 -6.60 -9.06
C VAL A 480 6.84 -6.36 -8.83
N ASP A 481 6.40 -6.22 -7.57
CA ASP A 481 5.15 -5.52 -7.30
C ASP A 481 5.38 -4.00 -7.37
N ARG A 482 4.60 -3.34 -8.22
CA ARG A 482 4.65 -1.89 -8.45
C ARG A 482 3.97 -1.08 -7.33
N ARG A 483 2.98 -1.63 -6.61
CA ARG A 483 2.30 -0.91 -5.51
C ARG A 483 3.29 -0.73 -4.35
N THR A 484 3.89 -1.82 -3.90
CA THR A 484 4.87 -1.84 -2.80
C THR A 484 6.16 -1.09 -3.13
N SER A 485 6.71 -1.22 -4.35
CA SER A 485 7.98 -0.56 -4.68
C SER A 485 7.89 0.97 -4.67
N VAL A 486 6.84 1.55 -5.27
CA VAL A 486 6.64 3.00 -5.33
C VAL A 486 6.41 3.58 -3.93
N LEU A 487 5.60 2.90 -3.09
CA LEU A 487 5.39 3.27 -1.68
C LEU A 487 6.70 3.26 -0.89
N MET A 488 7.49 2.19 -1.00
CA MET A 488 8.76 2.04 -0.29
C MET A 488 9.82 3.07 -0.73
N ARG A 489 9.84 3.43 -2.02
CA ARG A 489 10.75 4.44 -2.58
C ARG A 489 10.50 5.80 -1.93
N ARG A 490 9.25 6.27 -1.90
CA ARG A 490 8.89 7.59 -1.34
C ARG A 490 8.99 7.67 0.18
N LEU A 491 8.59 6.62 0.91
CA LEU A 491 8.83 6.50 2.36
C LEU A 491 10.30 6.73 2.73
N LYS A 492 11.25 6.31 1.89
CA LYS A 492 12.70 6.52 2.10
C LYS A 492 13.22 7.87 1.61
N GLN A 493 12.61 8.46 0.59
CA GLN A 493 13.02 9.76 0.03
C GLN A 493 12.67 10.96 0.96
N LYS A 494 11.84 10.75 2.00
CA LYS A 494 11.36 11.79 2.94
C LYS A 494 10.58 12.93 2.28
N GLU A 495 10.11 12.73 1.06
CA GLU A 495 9.14 13.62 0.43
C GLU A 495 7.86 13.64 1.28
N ARG A 496 7.23 14.81 1.43
CA ARG A 496 5.94 14.91 2.13
C ARG A 496 4.87 14.29 1.24
N LEU A 497 4.53 13.03 1.51
CA LEU A 497 3.36 12.37 0.94
C LEU A 497 2.11 13.19 1.31
N VAL A 498 1.57 13.93 0.34
CA VAL A 498 0.27 14.59 0.47
C VAL A 498 -0.79 13.57 0.11
N ALA A 499 -1.72 13.32 1.02
CA ALA A 499 -2.93 12.57 0.72
C ALA A 499 -4.00 13.54 0.18
N GLU A 500 -4.56 13.20 -0.97
CA GLU A 500 -5.73 13.88 -1.52
C GLU A 500 -6.97 13.12 -1.05
N VAL A 501 -7.91 13.84 -0.43
CA VAL A 501 -9.18 13.27 0.05
C VAL A 501 -10.32 13.89 -0.75
N ASN A 502 -11.06 13.06 -1.49
CA ASN A 502 -12.20 13.55 -2.27
C ASN A 502 -13.42 13.85 -1.39
N GLU A 503 -14.46 14.43 -1.98
CA GLU A 503 -15.69 14.83 -1.26
C GLU A 503 -16.42 13.62 -0.67
N GLN A 504 -16.24 12.44 -1.26
CA GLN A 504 -16.79 11.16 -0.83
C GLN A 504 -15.98 10.53 0.33
N GLY A 505 -14.91 11.18 0.76
CA GLY A 505 -14.05 10.77 1.87
C GLY A 505 -13.00 9.71 1.50
N GLU A 506 -12.85 9.35 0.22
CA GLU A 506 -11.83 8.42 -0.25
C GLU A 506 -10.44 9.08 -0.19
N VAL A 507 -9.47 8.36 0.38
CA VAL A 507 -8.09 8.81 0.54
C VAL A 507 -7.25 8.23 -0.59
N THR A 508 -6.67 9.09 -1.41
CA THR A 508 -5.72 8.71 -2.46
C THR A 508 -4.37 9.39 -2.29
N VAL A 509 -3.32 8.78 -2.84
CA VAL A 509 -2.00 9.39 -3.01
C VAL A 509 -1.58 9.14 -4.46
N GLU A 510 -1.45 10.21 -5.25
CA GLU A 510 -1.16 10.17 -6.69
C GLU A 510 -2.02 9.15 -7.46
N GLY A 511 -3.34 9.18 -7.24
CA GLY A 511 -4.31 8.31 -7.92
C GLY A 511 -4.37 6.87 -7.40
N HIS A 512 -3.63 6.51 -6.35
CA HIS A 512 -3.77 5.22 -5.66
C HIS A 512 -4.59 5.32 -4.39
N VAL A 513 -5.70 4.57 -4.32
CA VAL A 513 -6.58 4.47 -3.15
C VAL A 513 -5.87 3.77 -1.99
N LEU A 514 -6.01 4.34 -0.79
CA LEU A 514 -5.50 3.83 0.49
C LEU A 514 -6.63 3.38 1.44
N GLY A 515 -7.82 3.97 1.32
CA GLY A 515 -8.96 3.73 2.21
C GLY A 515 -9.94 4.90 2.21
N ARG A 516 -10.78 4.99 3.25
CA ARG A 516 -11.82 6.02 3.42
C ARG A 516 -11.70 6.72 4.78
N LEU A 517 -12.04 8.01 4.83
CA LEU A 517 -11.84 8.93 5.97
C LEU A 517 -13.17 9.52 6.45
N ASP A 518 -13.92 8.73 7.21
CA ASP A 518 -15.22 9.09 7.81
C ASP A 518 -15.02 10.01 9.02
N GLY A 519 -15.24 11.32 8.82
CA GLY A 519 -15.03 12.34 9.84
C GLY A 519 -13.57 12.42 10.29
N PHE A 520 -13.27 11.82 11.44
CA PHE A 520 -11.94 11.71 12.04
C PHE A 520 -11.46 10.25 12.23
N ARG A 521 -12.06 9.28 11.54
CA ARG A 521 -11.65 7.86 11.53
C ARG A 521 -11.16 7.44 10.15
N PHE A 522 -10.11 6.62 10.09
CA PHE A 522 -9.61 6.07 8.81
C PHE A 522 -9.87 4.57 8.72
N THR A 523 -10.57 4.15 7.66
CA THR A 523 -10.85 2.76 7.32
C THR A 523 -9.96 2.36 6.13
N PRO A 524 -8.94 1.51 6.30
CA PRO A 524 -8.10 1.07 5.19
C PRO A 524 -8.87 0.30 4.11
N ASP A 525 -8.38 0.36 2.88
CA ASP A 525 -8.83 -0.46 1.75
C ASP A 525 -8.82 -1.97 2.11
N PRO A 526 -9.96 -2.69 2.03
CA PRO A 526 -10.05 -4.11 2.39
C PRO A 526 -9.36 -5.05 1.39
N SER A 527 -8.85 -4.57 0.26
CA SER A 527 -8.11 -5.37 -0.72
C SER A 527 -6.66 -5.69 -0.32
N ALA A 528 -6.11 -5.03 0.70
CA ALA A 528 -4.72 -5.20 1.12
C ALA A 528 -4.53 -6.33 2.14
N GLU A 529 -3.50 -7.17 1.96
CA GLU A 529 -3.21 -8.31 2.85
C GLU A 529 -1.82 -8.24 3.52
N GLY A 530 -1.68 -8.93 4.65
CA GLY A 530 -0.37 -9.29 5.22
C GLY A 530 0.54 -8.11 5.61
N ASP A 531 1.75 -8.08 5.06
CA ASP A 531 2.75 -7.04 5.33
C ASP A 531 2.55 -5.77 4.47
N GLU A 532 1.74 -5.82 3.40
CA GLU A 532 1.30 -4.61 2.67
C GLU A 532 0.48 -3.73 3.60
N LEU A 533 -0.48 -4.29 4.35
CA LEU A 533 -1.29 -3.58 5.34
C LEU A 533 -0.45 -2.80 6.37
N LYS A 534 0.69 -3.34 6.80
CA LYS A 534 1.59 -2.64 7.74
C LYS A 534 2.30 -1.47 7.07
N THR A 535 2.77 -1.69 5.84
CA THR A 535 3.49 -0.68 5.04
C THR A 535 2.56 0.47 4.64
N LEU A 536 1.34 0.14 4.21
CA LEU A 536 0.26 1.08 3.90
C LEU A 536 -0.16 1.90 5.13
N ARG A 537 -0.38 1.26 6.29
CA ARG A 537 -0.70 1.98 7.53
C ARG A 537 0.40 2.97 7.92
N ALA A 538 1.67 2.55 7.87
CA ALA A 538 2.81 3.42 8.18
C ALA A 538 2.93 4.62 7.23
N ALA A 539 2.69 4.44 5.92
CA ALA A 539 2.62 5.55 4.96
C ALA A 539 1.42 6.47 5.25
N SER A 540 0.25 5.89 5.52
CA SER A 540 -0.99 6.62 5.76
C SER A 540 -0.92 7.49 7.02
N THR A 541 -0.27 7.04 8.11
CA THR A 541 -0.09 7.86 9.32
C THR A 541 0.61 9.18 9.00
N GLN A 542 1.70 9.13 8.23
CA GLN A 542 2.48 10.33 7.91
C GLN A 542 1.76 11.27 6.94
N ALA A 543 0.97 10.73 6.00
CA ALA A 543 0.24 11.53 5.01
C ALA A 543 -1.05 12.15 5.60
N LEU A 544 -1.81 11.39 6.40
CA LEU A 544 -3.09 11.83 6.95
C LEU A 544 -2.96 12.83 8.10
N GLN A 545 -1.83 12.86 8.83
CA GLN A 545 -1.67 13.74 10.00
C GLN A 545 -1.91 15.23 9.68
N ALA A 546 -1.52 15.69 8.49
CA ALA A 546 -1.78 17.05 8.04
C ALA A 546 -3.27 17.32 7.76
N GLU A 547 -3.98 16.36 7.16
CA GLU A 547 -5.42 16.47 6.89
C GLU A 547 -6.26 16.37 8.17
N PHE A 548 -5.86 15.52 9.12
CA PHE A 548 -6.49 15.46 10.45
C PHE A 548 -6.37 16.80 11.18
N SER A 549 -5.21 17.45 11.16
CA SER A 549 -5.05 18.82 11.70
C SER A 549 -5.96 19.81 10.98
N ARG A 550 -5.97 19.82 9.64
CA ARG A 550 -6.81 20.73 8.83
C ARG A 550 -8.31 20.53 9.10
N ARG A 551 -8.79 19.29 9.20
CA ARG A 551 -10.18 18.98 9.58
C ARG A 551 -10.49 19.38 11.02
N ALA A 552 -9.57 19.20 11.95
CA ALA A 552 -9.76 19.57 13.36
C ALA A 552 -9.88 21.09 13.52
N ASP A 553 -9.04 21.86 12.83
CA ASP A 553 -9.09 23.32 12.84
C ASP A 553 -10.35 23.85 12.12
N ARG A 554 -10.79 23.22 11.01
CA ARG A 554 -12.10 23.53 10.39
C ARG A 554 -13.26 23.27 11.35
N PHE A 555 -13.30 22.09 11.98
CA PHE A 555 -14.35 21.70 12.91
C PHE A 555 -14.40 22.59 14.16
N TYR A 556 -13.24 22.97 14.69
CA TYR A 556 -13.15 23.87 15.84
C TYR A 556 -13.81 25.23 15.56
N ASN A 557 -13.65 25.74 14.35
CA ASN A 557 -14.21 27.02 13.90
C ASN A 557 -15.60 26.92 13.22
N ALA A 558 -16.13 25.71 13.02
CA ALA A 558 -17.46 25.51 12.42
C ALA A 558 -18.58 26.13 13.29
N PRO A 559 -19.65 26.69 12.70
CA PRO A 559 -20.74 27.31 13.45
C PRO A 559 -21.57 26.27 14.23
N ASP A 560 -22.20 26.69 15.34
CA ASP A 560 -23.04 25.83 16.19
C ASP A 560 -24.27 25.21 15.47
N THR A 561 -24.58 25.70 14.26
CA THR A 561 -25.66 25.22 13.37
C THR A 561 -25.27 24.02 12.51
N GLU A 562 -23.98 23.75 12.31
CA GLU A 562 -23.50 22.54 11.61
C GLU A 562 -23.42 21.31 12.54
N MET A 563 -23.72 21.48 13.84
CA MET A 563 -23.60 20.43 14.85
C MET A 563 -24.98 20.07 15.40
N ASP A 564 -25.28 18.77 15.54
CA ASP A 564 -26.50 18.31 16.21
C ASP A 564 -26.27 17.01 17.01
N VAL A 565 -27.26 16.65 17.83
CA VAL A 565 -27.25 15.48 18.71
C VAL A 565 -28.38 14.52 18.34
N THR A 566 -28.05 13.26 18.08
CA THR A 566 -29.03 12.23 17.73
C THR A 566 -29.84 11.79 18.95
N GLU A 567 -30.99 11.14 18.74
CA GLU A 567 -31.86 10.67 19.83
C GLU A 567 -31.19 9.58 20.70
N GLN A 568 -30.09 8.98 20.22
CA GLN A 568 -29.22 8.04 20.94
C GLN A 568 -27.93 8.70 21.50
N GLY A 569 -27.87 10.04 21.55
CA GLY A 569 -26.72 10.78 22.07
C GLY A 569 -25.46 10.78 21.18
N GLY A 570 -25.57 10.40 19.91
CA GLY A 570 -24.49 10.58 18.93
C GLY A 570 -24.28 12.06 18.61
N LEU A 571 -23.05 12.47 18.32
CA LEU A 571 -22.69 13.86 18.00
C LEU A 571 -22.27 13.97 16.54
N MET A 572 -22.99 14.81 15.79
CA MET A 572 -22.87 14.95 14.34
C MET A 572 -22.25 16.30 13.95
N TRP A 573 -21.54 16.32 12.83
CA TRP A 573 -21.09 17.51 12.11
C TRP A 573 -21.54 17.39 10.64
N GLY A 574 -22.62 18.07 10.28
CA GLY A 574 -23.41 17.72 9.11
C GLY A 574 -23.82 16.25 9.19
N GLU A 575 -23.47 15.47 8.15
CA GLU A 575 -23.73 14.02 8.08
C GLU A 575 -22.66 13.17 8.81
N LEU A 576 -21.55 13.76 9.27
CA LEU A 576 -20.40 13.04 9.80
C LEU A 576 -20.51 12.82 11.31
N ALA A 577 -20.43 11.56 11.77
CA ALA A 577 -20.39 11.23 13.20
C ALA A 577 -19.02 11.55 13.81
N VAL A 578 -18.94 12.60 14.64
CA VAL A 578 -17.69 13.14 15.23
C VAL A 578 -17.50 12.79 16.71
N GLY A 579 -18.52 12.23 17.37
CA GLY A 579 -18.43 11.76 18.75
C GLY A 579 -19.71 11.12 19.26
N ARG A 580 -19.75 10.87 20.57
CA ARG A 580 -20.98 10.59 21.32
C ARG A 580 -20.93 11.24 22.70
N LEU A 581 -22.10 11.40 23.30
CA LEU A 581 -22.24 11.70 24.71
C LEU A 581 -22.06 10.44 25.57
N ALA A 582 -21.71 10.67 26.83
CA ALA A 582 -21.65 9.68 27.89
C ALA A 582 -22.06 10.32 29.24
N LYS A 583 -22.20 9.50 30.27
CA LYS A 583 -22.58 9.93 31.62
C LYS A 583 -21.62 10.99 32.15
N GLY A 584 -22.18 12.06 32.69
CA GLY A 584 -21.47 13.26 33.15
C GLY A 584 -21.26 13.31 34.66
N ALA A 585 -20.86 14.48 35.17
CA ALA A 585 -20.77 14.75 36.60
C ALA A 585 -22.16 14.99 37.23
N ASP A 586 -23.07 15.65 36.50
CA ASP A 586 -24.47 15.80 36.87
C ASP A 586 -25.41 15.63 35.64
N HIS A 587 -26.71 15.60 35.88
CA HIS A 587 -27.76 15.37 34.88
C HIS A 587 -27.80 16.42 33.74
N LEU A 588 -27.18 17.59 33.91
CA LEU A 588 -27.10 18.68 32.93
C LEU A 588 -25.67 18.89 32.37
N THR A 589 -24.67 18.11 32.80
CA THR A 589 -23.26 18.24 32.36
C THR A 589 -22.73 16.92 31.78
N PRO A 590 -23.28 16.44 30.64
CA PRO A 590 -22.86 15.18 30.02
C PRO A 590 -21.38 15.22 29.60
N SER A 591 -20.71 14.07 29.65
CA SER A 591 -19.35 13.95 29.12
C SER A 591 -19.36 13.67 27.61
N VAL A 592 -18.26 13.99 26.93
CA VAL A 592 -18.09 13.79 25.49
C VAL A 592 -17.00 12.74 25.24
N VAL A 593 -17.27 11.81 24.34
CA VAL A 593 -16.28 10.86 23.81
C VAL A 593 -16.10 11.14 22.31
N PRO A 594 -14.97 11.76 21.89
CA PRO A 594 -14.73 12.11 20.49
C PRO A 594 -14.43 10.86 19.65
N PHE A 595 -14.85 10.86 18.38
CA PHE A 595 -14.62 9.77 17.43
C PHE A 595 -13.39 10.04 16.56
N VAL A 596 -12.23 10.16 17.20
CA VAL A 596 -10.95 10.51 16.57
C VAL A 596 -10.00 9.31 16.61
N ASP A 597 -9.37 9.01 15.47
CA ASP A 597 -8.38 7.94 15.30
C ASP A 597 -7.08 8.21 16.08
N GLU A 598 -6.36 7.15 16.48
CA GLU A 598 -5.02 7.27 17.06
C GLU A 598 -4.03 7.91 16.06
N MET A 599 -4.24 7.69 14.76
CA MET A 599 -3.44 8.28 13.67
C MET A 599 -3.58 9.81 13.55
N ALA A 600 -4.59 10.42 14.17
CA ALA A 600 -4.80 11.87 14.15
C ALA A 600 -3.96 12.64 15.20
N GLY A 601 -3.53 11.97 16.27
CA GLY A 601 -2.76 12.55 17.36
C GLY A 601 -3.57 13.39 18.36
N ASP A 602 -2.95 13.65 19.52
CA ASP A 602 -3.63 14.18 20.71
C ASP A 602 -4.16 15.62 20.55
N ASP A 603 -3.51 16.47 19.74
CA ASP A 603 -3.96 17.85 19.51
C ASP A 603 -5.31 17.88 18.77
N ALA A 604 -5.43 17.15 17.66
CA ALA A 604 -6.67 17.03 16.91
C ALA A 604 -7.79 16.46 17.79
N ARG A 605 -7.50 15.42 18.57
CA ARG A 605 -8.43 14.83 19.54
C ARG A 605 -8.91 15.87 20.56
N GLN A 606 -8.00 16.59 21.20
CA GLN A 606 -8.35 17.59 22.22
C GLN A 606 -9.12 18.78 21.63
N LYS A 607 -8.82 19.22 20.41
CA LYS A 607 -9.61 20.26 19.71
C LYS A 607 -11.06 19.82 19.51
N VAL A 608 -11.28 18.62 18.96
CA VAL A 608 -12.62 18.04 18.73
C VAL A 608 -13.38 17.89 20.06
N GLU A 609 -12.74 17.31 21.07
CA GLU A 609 -13.33 17.08 22.40
C GLU A 609 -13.76 18.39 23.08
N ARG A 610 -12.89 19.41 23.08
CA ARG A 610 -13.18 20.73 23.67
C ARG A 610 -14.31 21.44 22.92
N ARG A 611 -14.33 21.39 21.57
CA ARG A 611 -15.37 22.05 20.76
C ARG A 611 -16.75 21.42 20.99
N LEU A 612 -16.83 20.10 20.98
CA LEU A 612 -18.07 19.35 21.27
C LEU A 612 -18.55 19.60 22.71
N THR A 613 -17.64 19.58 23.69
CA THR A 613 -17.97 19.83 25.11
C THR A 613 -18.50 21.24 25.30
N HIS A 614 -17.91 22.25 24.66
CA HIS A 614 -18.42 23.63 24.71
C HIS A 614 -19.81 23.74 24.04
N TRP A 615 -19.99 23.13 22.87
CA TRP A 615 -21.27 23.13 22.14
C TRP A 615 -22.40 22.48 22.96
N ILE A 616 -22.21 21.26 23.49
CA ILE A 616 -23.27 20.59 24.23
C ILE A 616 -23.61 21.32 25.53
N ASN A 617 -22.61 21.83 26.27
CA ASN A 617 -22.87 22.59 27.49
C ASN A 617 -23.65 23.89 27.19
N ARG A 618 -23.32 24.59 26.10
CA ARG A 618 -24.09 25.76 25.63
C ARG A 618 -25.52 25.38 25.21
N ARG A 619 -25.70 24.25 24.53
CA ARG A 619 -26.99 23.71 24.07
C ARG A 619 -27.89 23.30 25.24
N VAL A 620 -27.34 22.63 26.26
CA VAL A 620 -28.06 22.30 27.50
C VAL A 620 -28.40 23.57 28.27
N ALA A 621 -27.45 24.49 28.47
CA ALA A 621 -27.70 25.74 29.18
C ALA A 621 -28.80 26.60 28.53
N ALA A 622 -28.90 26.60 27.19
CA ALA A 622 -29.96 27.30 26.46
C ALA A 622 -31.32 26.58 26.52
N LEU A 623 -31.36 25.25 26.42
CA LEU A 623 -32.63 24.49 26.42
C LEU A 623 -33.19 24.25 27.83
N PHE A 624 -32.33 24.26 28.86
CA PHE A 624 -32.67 24.06 30.27
C PHE A 624 -32.42 25.31 31.13
N GLU A 625 -32.35 26.50 30.52
CA GLU A 625 -32.10 27.80 31.17
C GLU A 625 -32.87 27.99 32.51
N PRO A 626 -34.17 27.65 32.63
CA PRO A 626 -34.89 27.82 33.90
C PRO A 626 -34.40 26.89 35.02
N LEU A 627 -33.91 25.67 34.72
CA LEU A 627 -33.30 24.80 35.73
C LEU A 627 -31.92 25.30 36.14
N VAL A 628 -31.11 25.78 35.18
CA VAL A 628 -29.78 26.34 35.47
C VAL A 628 -29.92 27.56 36.38
N LYS A 629 -30.77 28.52 36.01
CA LYS A 629 -31.06 29.71 36.82
C LYS A 629 -31.64 29.38 38.21
N MET A 630 -32.40 28.29 38.34
CA MET A 630 -32.98 27.86 39.62
C MET A 630 -31.98 27.09 40.50
N ARG A 631 -31.07 26.31 39.90
CA ARG A 631 -29.96 25.61 40.59
C ARG A 631 -28.95 26.60 41.16
N ASP A 632 -28.67 27.65 40.40
CA ASP A 632 -27.61 28.62 40.66
C ASP A 632 -28.13 29.86 41.45
N ASP A 633 -29.39 29.85 41.90
CA ASP A 633 -29.98 30.90 42.74
C ASP A 633 -29.61 30.72 44.22
N GLU A 634 -28.73 31.57 44.73
CA GLU A 634 -28.32 31.56 46.15
C GLU A 634 -29.47 31.88 47.13
N THR A 635 -30.55 32.52 46.67
CA THR A 635 -31.72 32.80 47.52
C THR A 635 -32.58 31.56 47.80
N MET A 636 -32.37 30.46 47.07
CA MET A 636 -32.98 29.16 47.36
C MET A 636 -32.41 28.58 48.66
N THR A 637 -33.19 28.66 49.73
CA THR A 637 -32.86 28.10 51.06
C THR A 637 -33.90 27.08 51.51
N GLY A 638 -33.59 26.34 52.59
CA GLY A 638 -34.51 25.40 53.24
C GLY A 638 -35.19 24.41 52.30
N LEU A 639 -36.50 24.22 52.50
CA LEU A 639 -37.31 23.25 51.75
C LEU A 639 -37.45 23.61 50.25
N ALA A 640 -37.41 24.90 49.91
CA ALA A 640 -37.43 25.37 48.52
C ALA A 640 -36.19 24.91 47.76
N ARG A 641 -35.00 24.96 48.39
CA ARG A 641 -33.75 24.42 47.83
C ARG A 641 -33.82 22.91 47.60
N GLY A 642 -34.44 22.18 48.53
CA GLY A 642 -34.66 20.72 48.39
C GLY A 642 -35.51 20.37 47.17
N ILE A 643 -36.65 21.06 47.00
CA ILE A 643 -37.55 20.87 45.85
C ILE A 643 -36.89 21.34 44.55
N ALA A 644 -36.09 22.41 44.57
CA ALA A 644 -35.30 22.85 43.42
C ALA A 644 -34.26 21.79 42.99
N PHE A 645 -33.57 21.17 43.95
CA PHE A 645 -32.61 20.08 43.68
C PHE A 645 -33.30 18.85 43.07
N GLN A 646 -34.40 18.38 43.69
CA GLN A 646 -35.23 17.30 43.15
C GLN A 646 -35.73 17.60 41.72
N LEU A 647 -36.04 18.86 41.40
CA LEU A 647 -36.46 19.29 40.06
C LEU A 647 -35.33 19.26 39.04
N VAL A 648 -34.08 19.52 39.45
CA VAL A 648 -32.89 19.39 38.57
C VAL A 648 -32.62 17.92 38.25
N GLU A 649 -32.59 17.03 39.24
CA GLU A 649 -32.47 15.57 39.03
C GLU A 649 -33.64 15.02 38.18
N SER A 650 -34.83 15.56 38.38
CA SER A 650 -36.04 15.20 37.61
C SER A 650 -36.15 15.94 36.26
N LEU A 651 -35.11 16.67 35.84
CA LEU A 651 -35.03 17.42 34.58
C LEU A 651 -36.30 18.27 34.30
N GLY A 652 -36.83 18.87 35.36
CA GLY A 652 -37.96 19.80 35.37
C GLY A 652 -39.35 19.18 35.38
N VAL A 653 -39.50 17.87 35.66
CA VAL A 653 -40.81 17.19 35.71
C VAL A 653 -40.88 16.15 36.85
N ILE A 654 -41.61 16.45 37.93
CA ILE A 654 -41.83 15.54 39.08
C ILE A 654 -43.30 15.15 39.20
N PRO A 655 -43.67 13.86 39.10
CA PRO A 655 -44.99 13.38 39.51
C PRO A 655 -45.29 13.74 40.98
N ARG A 656 -46.31 14.58 41.22
CA ARG A 656 -46.60 15.18 42.54
C ARG A 656 -46.69 14.18 43.71
N PRO A 657 -47.15 12.92 43.57
CA PRO A 657 -47.14 11.94 44.65
C PRO A 657 -45.77 11.65 45.26
N GLN A 658 -44.66 11.86 44.53
CA GLN A 658 -43.30 11.61 45.02
C GLN A 658 -42.88 12.64 46.08
N ILE A 659 -43.28 13.90 45.92
CA ILE A 659 -42.86 15.05 46.75
C ILE A 659 -44.04 15.69 47.51
N ALA A 660 -45.12 14.92 47.71
CA ALA A 660 -46.40 15.43 48.23
C ALA A 660 -46.35 15.92 49.69
N LYS A 661 -45.36 15.49 50.48
CA LYS A 661 -45.11 16.01 51.84
C LYS A 661 -44.44 17.36 51.76
N ASP A 662 -43.28 17.40 51.11
CA ASP A 662 -42.41 18.55 50.90
C ASP A 662 -43.24 19.72 50.34
N VAL A 663 -44.07 19.47 49.32
CA VAL A 663 -44.95 20.48 48.71
C VAL A 663 -46.06 20.97 49.65
N LYS A 664 -46.54 20.14 50.58
CA LYS A 664 -47.53 20.53 51.59
C LYS A 664 -46.90 21.37 52.70
N GLU A 665 -45.68 21.03 53.09
CA GLU A 665 -44.90 21.68 54.16
C GLU A 665 -44.17 22.95 53.67
N LEU A 666 -43.98 23.10 52.34
CA LEU A 666 -43.45 24.31 51.72
C LEU A 666 -44.36 25.52 51.94
N ASP A 667 -43.76 26.59 52.48
CA ASP A 667 -44.38 27.88 52.76
C ASP A 667 -44.77 28.67 51.49
N GLN A 668 -45.41 29.82 51.69
CA GLN A 668 -45.90 30.64 50.59
C GLN A 668 -44.77 31.36 49.83
N ASP A 669 -43.69 31.72 50.52
CA ASP A 669 -42.56 32.47 49.95
C ASP A 669 -41.65 31.56 49.10
N GLY A 670 -41.34 30.35 49.58
CA GLY A 670 -40.67 29.31 48.79
C GLY A 670 -41.49 28.88 47.58
N ARG A 671 -42.83 28.83 47.70
CA ARG A 671 -43.73 28.65 46.54
C ARG A 671 -43.71 29.84 45.58
N ALA A 672 -43.53 31.08 46.06
CA ALA A 672 -43.40 32.25 45.20
C ALA A 672 -42.06 32.24 44.45
N LEU A 673 -40.96 31.91 45.13
CA LEU A 673 -39.62 31.81 44.56
C LEU A 673 -39.53 30.70 43.49
N LEU A 674 -40.09 29.51 43.73
CA LEU A 674 -40.15 28.45 42.71
C LEU A 674 -41.02 28.87 41.50
N ARG A 675 -42.13 29.59 41.71
CA ARG A 675 -42.93 30.15 40.60
C ARG A 675 -42.18 31.21 39.78
N LYS A 676 -41.31 32.01 40.42
CA LYS A 676 -40.45 33.02 39.74
C LYS A 676 -39.52 32.36 38.71
N HIS A 677 -39.05 31.14 38.98
CA HIS A 677 -38.28 30.30 38.03
C HIS A 677 -39.16 29.51 37.04
N GLY A 678 -40.48 29.75 37.01
CA GLY A 678 -41.39 29.12 36.06
C GLY A 678 -41.94 27.74 36.47
N VAL A 679 -41.73 27.29 37.70
CA VAL A 679 -42.31 26.04 38.21
C VAL A 679 -43.83 26.18 38.39
N ARG A 680 -44.59 25.28 37.77
CA ARG A 680 -46.03 25.13 37.99
C ARG A 680 -46.32 23.99 38.97
N PHE A 681 -47.17 24.29 39.95
CA PHE A 681 -47.65 23.33 40.95
C PHE A 681 -49.00 22.74 40.53
N GLY A 682 -48.99 21.76 39.63
CA GLY A 682 -50.19 21.08 39.15
C GLY A 682 -50.83 20.17 40.20
N GLN A 683 -52.03 19.67 39.91
CA GLN A 683 -52.72 18.65 40.71
C GLN A 683 -52.03 17.28 40.63
N HIS A 684 -51.48 16.93 39.47
CA HIS A 684 -50.94 15.60 39.17
C HIS A 684 -49.40 15.56 39.12
N THR A 685 -48.76 16.67 38.75
CA THR A 685 -47.35 16.82 38.44
C THR A 685 -46.87 18.24 38.79
N ILE A 686 -45.60 18.40 39.17
CA ILE A 686 -44.93 19.68 39.38
C ILE A 686 -43.85 19.79 38.30
N PHE A 687 -43.91 20.84 37.48
CA PHE A 687 -43.17 20.88 36.22
C PHE A 687 -42.87 22.31 35.73
N MET A 688 -41.88 22.43 34.85
CA MET A 688 -41.58 23.67 34.12
C MET A 688 -42.15 23.61 32.69
N PRO A 689 -43.16 24.43 32.32
CA PRO A 689 -43.78 24.38 30.99
C PRO A 689 -42.82 24.63 29.83
N ALA A 690 -41.78 25.44 30.04
CA ALA A 690 -40.74 25.71 29.04
C ALA A 690 -40.04 24.42 28.58
N LEU A 691 -39.90 23.44 29.48
CA LEU A 691 -39.21 22.18 29.20
C LEU A 691 -40.12 21.11 28.60
N LEU A 692 -41.44 21.34 28.51
CA LEU A 692 -42.36 20.48 27.76
C LEU A 692 -42.38 20.80 26.25
N LYS A 693 -41.61 21.80 25.80
CA LYS A 693 -41.36 22.05 24.37
C LYS A 693 -40.61 20.87 23.72
N PRO A 694 -40.73 20.65 22.39
CA PRO A 694 -40.10 19.50 21.73
C PRO A 694 -38.58 19.43 21.89
N ALA A 695 -37.84 20.52 21.62
CA ALA A 695 -36.37 20.48 21.67
C ALA A 695 -35.78 20.18 23.07
N PRO A 696 -36.23 20.83 24.17
CA PRO A 696 -35.86 20.41 25.52
C PRO A 696 -36.30 18.97 25.84
N THR A 697 -37.44 18.50 25.31
CA THR A 697 -37.91 17.12 25.56
C THR A 697 -37.04 16.07 24.87
N ARG A 698 -36.60 16.30 23.62
CA ARG A 698 -35.63 15.42 22.94
C ARG A 698 -34.35 15.28 23.75
N LEU A 699 -33.73 16.41 24.11
CA LEU A 699 -32.48 16.41 24.87
C LEU A 699 -32.66 15.89 26.31
N ARG A 700 -33.85 16.04 26.92
CA ARG A 700 -34.15 15.46 28.24
C ARG A 700 -34.14 13.94 28.22
N LEU A 701 -34.66 13.31 27.16
CA LEU A 701 -34.63 11.85 27.04
C LEU A 701 -33.20 11.34 26.84
N VAL A 702 -32.39 12.03 26.02
CA VAL A 702 -30.94 11.74 25.86
C VAL A 702 -30.20 11.86 27.20
N LEU A 703 -30.31 13.00 27.90
CA LEU A 703 -29.64 13.22 29.19
C LEU A 703 -30.08 12.22 30.27
N TRP A 704 -31.36 11.87 30.30
CA TRP A 704 -31.89 10.85 31.22
C TRP A 704 -31.37 9.45 30.88
N GLY A 705 -31.43 9.02 29.61
CA GLY A 705 -30.95 7.70 29.19
C GLY A 705 -29.44 7.50 29.41
N LEU A 706 -28.65 8.56 29.22
CA LEU A 706 -27.22 8.58 29.53
C LEU A 706 -26.93 8.52 31.04
N TRP A 707 -27.83 9.03 31.89
CA TRP A 707 -27.67 9.00 33.35
C TRP A 707 -28.12 7.68 33.96
N ASP A 708 -29.24 7.13 33.51
CA ASP A 708 -29.76 5.82 33.94
C ASP A 708 -29.07 4.64 33.22
N GLU A 709 -28.11 4.93 32.33
CA GLU A 709 -27.27 3.97 31.58
C GLU A 709 -28.08 2.96 30.76
N LEU A 710 -29.05 3.45 29.98
CA LEU A 710 -29.88 2.66 29.08
C LEU A 710 -29.12 2.24 27.81
N ASP A 711 -29.25 0.97 27.41
CA ASP A 711 -28.69 0.43 26.15
C ASP A 711 -29.35 1.02 24.89
N ASP A 712 -30.62 1.43 25.00
CA ASP A 712 -31.44 2.05 23.94
C ASP A 712 -32.25 3.19 24.57
N ILE A 713 -32.12 4.40 24.02
CA ILE A 713 -32.82 5.60 24.50
C ILE A 713 -34.15 5.73 23.75
N PRO A 714 -35.31 5.61 24.43
CA PRO A 714 -36.61 5.67 23.77
C PRO A 714 -36.84 7.02 23.08
N SER A 715 -37.35 6.97 21.84
CA SER A 715 -37.59 8.16 21.03
C SER A 715 -38.68 9.06 21.63
N PRO A 716 -38.59 10.39 21.42
CA PRO A 716 -39.58 11.36 21.87
C PRO A 716 -40.91 11.18 21.12
N PRO A 717 -42.06 11.21 21.81
CA PRO A 717 -43.37 11.23 21.16
C PRO A 717 -43.51 12.33 20.10
N PRO A 718 -44.26 12.10 19.00
CA PRO A 718 -44.46 13.09 17.95
C PRO A 718 -44.99 14.43 18.50
N PRO A 719 -44.47 15.58 18.04
CA PRO A 719 -44.89 16.89 18.51
C PRO A 719 -46.34 17.19 18.12
N GLY A 720 -47.00 18.06 18.88
CA GLY A 720 -48.38 18.49 18.63
C GLY A 720 -49.44 17.58 19.26
N LEU A 721 -49.23 16.26 19.29
CA LEU A 721 -50.15 15.31 19.91
C LEU A 721 -50.39 15.63 21.40
N VAL A 722 -51.60 15.30 21.87
CA VAL A 722 -52.06 15.55 23.25
C VAL A 722 -52.27 14.24 24.01
N THR A 723 -52.89 13.25 23.38
CA THR A 723 -52.94 11.87 23.87
C THR A 723 -52.37 10.91 22.84
N ILE A 724 -51.63 9.91 23.32
CA ILE A 724 -51.05 8.85 22.49
C ILE A 724 -51.33 7.48 23.12
N PRO A 725 -51.45 6.39 22.33
CA PRO A 725 -51.59 5.05 22.87
C PRO A 725 -50.34 4.65 23.68
N THR A 726 -50.53 3.81 24.69
CA THR A 726 -49.41 3.36 25.53
C THR A 726 -48.57 2.30 24.83
N GLN A 727 -47.27 2.54 24.79
CA GLN A 727 -46.27 1.60 24.30
C GLN A 727 -45.47 1.01 25.47
N PRO A 728 -44.84 -0.18 25.30
CA PRO A 728 -43.81 -0.65 26.22
C PRO A 728 -42.67 0.37 26.30
N SER A 729 -42.25 0.75 27.51
CA SER A 729 -41.19 1.74 27.71
C SER A 729 -40.49 1.54 29.07
N PRO A 730 -39.23 1.99 29.24
CA PRO A 730 -38.53 1.89 30.52
C PRO A 730 -39.24 2.64 31.66
N SER A 731 -38.96 2.21 32.89
CA SER A 731 -39.49 2.84 34.10
C SER A 731 -39.12 4.33 34.14
N GLY A 732 -40.10 5.21 34.34
CA GLY A 732 -39.88 6.66 34.37
C GLY A 732 -39.93 7.38 33.01
N PHE A 733 -40.03 6.66 31.88
CA PHE A 733 -40.12 7.26 30.54
C PHE A 733 -41.20 8.34 30.44
N TRP A 734 -42.46 8.02 30.80
CA TRP A 734 -43.59 8.93 30.54
C TRP A 734 -43.40 10.35 31.12
N PRO A 735 -43.07 10.56 32.41
CA PRO A 735 -42.70 11.89 32.92
C PRO A 735 -41.55 12.57 32.16
N ARG A 736 -40.50 11.83 31.80
CA ARG A 736 -39.34 12.36 31.05
C ARG A 736 -39.71 12.69 29.59
N ALA A 737 -40.67 12.01 28.99
CA ALA A 737 -41.27 12.35 27.71
C ALA A 737 -42.23 13.55 27.76
N GLY A 738 -42.62 14.03 28.95
CA GLY A 738 -43.59 15.12 29.13
C GLY A 738 -45.05 14.67 29.19
N TYR A 739 -45.31 13.38 29.42
CA TYR A 739 -46.63 12.75 29.44
C TYR A 739 -46.90 12.05 30.79
N ARG A 740 -48.16 11.70 31.04
CA ARG A 740 -48.58 10.84 32.15
C ARG A 740 -49.40 9.67 31.62
N LEU A 741 -49.02 8.47 32.04
CA LEU A 741 -49.77 7.23 31.83
C LEU A 741 -51.16 7.31 32.48
N ALA A 742 -52.21 7.03 31.72
CA ALA A 742 -53.62 7.13 32.11
C ALA A 742 -54.45 6.05 31.39
N GLY A 743 -54.36 4.80 31.86
CA GLY A 743 -55.01 3.65 31.21
C GLY A 743 -54.21 3.20 29.99
N GLU A 744 -54.90 2.92 28.88
CA GLU A 744 -54.30 2.52 27.59
C GLU A 744 -53.79 3.71 26.75
N ARG A 745 -53.89 4.94 27.30
CA ARG A 745 -53.37 6.17 26.70
C ARG A 745 -52.44 6.90 27.68
N ALA A 746 -51.55 7.71 27.15
CA ALA A 746 -50.78 8.69 27.90
C ALA A 746 -51.15 10.10 27.46
N ILE A 747 -51.33 11.02 28.41
CA ILE A 747 -51.74 12.41 28.18
C ILE A 747 -50.61 13.39 28.49
N ARG A 748 -50.43 14.40 27.64
CA ARG A 748 -49.40 15.43 27.80
C ARG A 748 -49.64 16.26 29.07
N ILE A 749 -48.60 16.49 29.86
CA ILE A 749 -48.73 16.98 31.25
C ILE A 749 -49.41 18.37 31.33
N ASP A 750 -49.12 19.28 30.40
CA ASP A 750 -49.74 20.61 30.35
C ASP A 750 -51.25 20.57 30.03
N MET A 751 -51.72 19.57 29.29
CA MET A 751 -53.14 19.36 29.00
C MET A 751 -53.85 18.62 30.12
N LEU A 752 -53.20 17.63 30.75
CA LEU A 752 -53.72 16.96 31.94
C LEU A 752 -54.02 17.95 33.08
N GLU A 753 -53.14 18.91 33.33
CA GLU A 753 -53.36 19.87 34.43
C GLU A 753 -54.48 20.86 34.11
N ARG A 754 -54.66 21.26 32.83
CA ARG A 754 -55.85 22.02 32.40
C ARG A 754 -57.13 21.21 32.60
N LEU A 755 -57.12 19.93 32.22
CA LEU A 755 -58.24 19.02 32.43
C LEU A 755 -58.56 18.85 33.92
N ALA A 756 -57.53 18.74 34.77
CA ALA A 756 -57.70 18.68 36.22
C ALA A 756 -58.33 19.97 36.79
N ASP A 757 -57.89 21.15 36.34
CA ASP A 757 -58.51 22.44 36.72
C ASP A 757 -59.97 22.57 36.23
N MET A 758 -60.31 22.03 35.05
CA MET A 758 -61.71 21.97 34.58
C MET A 758 -62.57 21.03 35.44
N ILE A 759 -62.09 19.81 35.70
CA ILE A 759 -62.80 18.81 36.53
C ILE A 759 -62.92 19.27 38.00
N ARG A 760 -62.02 20.13 38.47
CA ARG A 760 -62.08 20.72 39.81
C ARG A 760 -63.32 21.59 40.05
N ASN A 761 -63.93 22.10 38.98
CA ASN A 761 -65.16 22.90 39.03
C ASN A 761 -66.45 22.05 38.86
N GLN A 762 -66.33 20.73 38.70
CA GLN A 762 -67.45 19.79 38.55
C GLN A 762 -67.75 19.05 39.86
N ASP A 763 -68.96 18.50 40.00
CA ASP A 763 -69.26 17.60 41.13
C ASP A 763 -68.64 16.22 40.92
N GLN A 764 -67.40 16.09 41.37
CA GLN A 764 -66.64 14.84 41.37
C GLN A 764 -67.27 13.74 42.24
N ARG A 765 -68.24 14.04 43.13
CA ARG A 765 -68.87 13.06 44.04
C ARG A 765 -70.25 12.62 43.55
N GLY A 766 -71.08 13.56 43.11
CA GLY A 766 -72.38 13.27 42.49
C GLY A 766 -72.24 12.70 41.07
N GLY A 767 -71.20 13.10 40.35
CA GLY A 767 -70.92 12.67 38.98
C GLY A 767 -71.13 13.79 37.97
N PHE A 768 -70.32 13.79 36.91
CA PHE A 768 -70.39 14.78 35.82
C PHE A 768 -70.20 14.14 34.44
N GLU A 769 -70.70 14.79 33.39
CA GLU A 769 -70.52 14.36 32.00
C GLU A 769 -69.31 15.06 31.34
N ALA A 770 -68.73 14.45 30.31
CA ALA A 770 -67.68 15.09 29.52
C ALA A 770 -68.22 16.30 28.73
N THR A 771 -67.63 17.48 28.92
CA THR A 771 -67.96 18.65 28.10
C THR A 771 -67.22 18.63 26.77
N ALA A 772 -67.73 19.38 25.78
CA ALA A 772 -67.05 19.53 24.48
C ALA A 772 -65.62 20.05 24.63
N ASP A 773 -65.39 20.99 25.55
CA ASP A 773 -64.05 21.51 25.88
C ASP A 773 -63.11 20.42 26.40
N MET A 774 -63.59 19.54 27.29
CA MET A 774 -62.77 18.43 27.84
C MET A 774 -62.33 17.43 26.77
N LEU A 775 -63.22 17.12 25.81
CA LEU A 775 -62.89 16.29 24.65
C LEU A 775 -61.91 17.01 23.72
N SER A 776 -62.14 18.30 23.46
CA SER A 776 -61.26 19.14 22.63
C SER A 776 -59.84 19.24 23.19
N ILE A 777 -59.67 19.57 24.48
CA ILE A 777 -58.35 19.70 25.10
C ILE A 777 -57.62 18.38 25.36
N THR A 778 -58.26 17.22 25.10
CA THR A 778 -57.62 15.90 25.18
C THR A 778 -57.38 15.26 23.81
N GLY A 779 -58.09 15.71 22.76
CA GLY A 779 -58.04 15.10 21.44
C GLY A 779 -58.56 13.66 21.42
N CYS A 780 -59.48 13.31 22.33
CA CYS A 780 -60.04 11.97 22.48
C CYS A 780 -61.47 11.91 21.92
N THR A 781 -61.87 10.74 21.39
CA THR A 781 -63.29 10.38 21.29
C THR A 781 -63.90 10.23 22.69
N LEU A 782 -65.24 10.22 22.78
CA LEU A 782 -65.94 10.07 24.05
C LEU A 782 -65.55 8.79 24.81
N GLU A 783 -65.36 7.68 24.09
CA GLU A 783 -64.94 6.39 24.66
C GLU A 783 -63.47 6.43 25.11
N GLN A 784 -62.57 6.95 24.27
CA GLN A 784 -61.15 7.16 24.62
C GLN A 784 -60.96 8.10 25.82
N PHE A 785 -61.85 9.10 25.97
CA PHE A 785 -61.89 9.97 27.13
C PHE A 785 -62.37 9.21 28.38
N ALA A 786 -63.34 8.30 28.23
CA ALA A 786 -63.81 7.47 29.34
C ALA A 786 -62.70 6.55 29.89
N ASP A 787 -61.91 5.91 29.03
CA ASP A 787 -60.78 5.06 29.44
C ASP A 787 -59.62 5.86 30.04
N LEU A 788 -59.34 7.04 29.49
CA LEU A 788 -58.38 7.99 30.06
C LEU A 788 -58.80 8.44 31.47
N MET A 789 -60.08 8.74 31.67
CA MET A 789 -60.63 9.11 32.98
C MET A 789 -60.60 7.96 33.98
N GLN A 790 -60.87 6.72 33.54
CA GLN A 790 -60.64 5.52 34.35
C GLN A 790 -59.17 5.37 34.75
N GLY A 791 -58.25 5.66 33.83
CA GLY A 791 -56.80 5.70 34.07
C GLY A 791 -56.36 6.76 35.09
N LEU A 792 -57.10 7.87 35.20
CA LEU A 792 -56.86 8.94 36.17
C LEU A 792 -57.50 8.68 37.55
N GLY A 793 -58.34 7.66 37.69
CA GLY A 793 -58.95 7.25 38.97
C GLY A 793 -60.43 7.57 39.14
N TYR A 794 -61.13 7.91 38.06
CA TYR A 794 -62.60 8.02 38.05
C TYR A 794 -63.24 6.67 37.70
N LYS A 795 -64.50 6.48 38.07
CA LYS A 795 -65.37 5.46 37.48
C LYS A 795 -66.16 6.12 36.36
N ALA A 796 -66.20 5.47 35.20
CA ALA A 796 -67.01 5.88 34.06
C ALA A 796 -68.21 4.94 33.93
N GLU A 797 -69.42 5.49 33.90
CA GLU A 797 -70.66 4.72 33.70
C GLU A 797 -71.30 5.14 32.38
N LYS A 798 -71.39 4.21 31.41
CA LYS A 798 -72.05 4.44 30.11
C LYS A 798 -73.56 4.52 30.30
N GLY A 799 -74.17 5.59 29.79
CA GLY A 799 -75.61 5.77 29.66
C GLY A 799 -76.00 6.08 28.22
N GLU A 800 -77.26 5.87 27.90
CA GLU A 800 -77.84 6.17 26.59
C GLU A 800 -79.10 7.01 26.81
N ARG A 801 -79.22 8.13 26.09
CA ARG A 801 -80.39 9.02 26.14
C ARG A 801 -80.86 9.39 24.73
N PRO A 802 -82.16 9.60 24.50
CA PRO A 802 -82.63 10.14 23.23
C PRO A 802 -81.98 11.50 22.96
N LYS A 803 -81.38 11.66 21.78
CA LYS A 803 -80.76 12.90 21.33
C LYS A 803 -81.83 14.01 21.25
N PRO A 804 -81.69 15.12 21.99
CA PRO A 804 -82.67 16.20 21.93
C PRO A 804 -82.68 16.83 20.53
N ALA A 805 -83.87 17.03 19.98
CA ALA A 805 -84.04 17.66 18.67
C ALA A 805 -83.44 19.08 18.68
N ALA A 806 -82.60 19.39 17.70
CA ALA A 806 -81.94 20.68 17.60
C ALA A 806 -82.95 21.80 17.35
N VAL A 807 -82.93 22.83 18.20
CA VAL A 807 -83.73 24.06 17.99
C VAL A 807 -83.07 24.87 16.87
N PRO A 808 -83.80 25.21 15.78
CA PRO A 808 -83.20 25.91 14.65
C PRO A 808 -83.08 27.41 14.92
N GLU A 809 -81.88 27.90 15.17
CA GLU A 809 -81.59 29.35 15.08
C GLU A 809 -81.53 29.80 13.61
N THR A 810 -82.01 31.01 13.35
CA THR A 810 -82.45 31.44 12.01
C THR A 810 -81.36 32.10 11.17
N LYS A 811 -81.21 31.64 9.92
CA LYS A 811 -80.51 32.38 8.86
C LYS A 811 -81.42 33.47 8.26
N PRO A 812 -80.94 34.70 8.08
CA PRO A 812 -81.49 35.64 7.09
C PRO A 812 -81.12 35.25 5.64
N SER A 813 -81.90 35.76 4.69
CA SER A 813 -81.90 35.34 3.26
C SER A 813 -80.69 35.82 2.43
N ALA A 814 -80.54 35.23 1.25
CA ALA A 814 -79.46 35.47 0.28
C ALA A 814 -79.88 36.38 -0.92
N ALA A 815 -78.87 36.74 -1.72
CA ALA A 815 -78.92 37.06 -3.17
C ALA A 815 -79.58 38.40 -3.60
N PRO A 816 -79.40 38.88 -4.86
CA PRO A 816 -78.72 38.26 -6.01
C PRO A 816 -77.63 39.11 -6.72
N ALA A 817 -77.14 38.58 -7.85
CA ALA A 817 -75.97 39.02 -8.63
C ALA A 817 -76.20 40.14 -9.66
N ALA A 818 -75.09 40.69 -10.20
CA ALA A 818 -74.91 41.08 -11.60
C ALA A 818 -73.40 41.25 -11.94
N GLU A 819 -73.07 41.29 -13.23
CA GLU A 819 -71.71 41.45 -13.79
C GLU A 819 -71.37 42.93 -14.08
N GLU A 820 -70.08 43.31 -14.09
CA GLU A 820 -69.39 43.92 -15.25
C GLU A 820 -67.88 44.14 -14.95
N ALA A 821 -67.11 44.70 -15.89
CA ALA A 821 -65.65 44.63 -15.91
C ALA A 821 -64.91 45.97 -16.07
N ALA A 822 -63.60 45.92 -15.77
CA ALA A 822 -62.51 46.82 -16.19
C ALA A 822 -62.20 48.13 -15.41
N ALA A 823 -60.88 48.38 -15.34
CA ALA A 823 -60.18 49.68 -15.32
C ALA A 823 -60.13 50.57 -14.04
N SER A 824 -58.95 50.53 -13.40
CA SER A 824 -58.06 51.66 -13.02
C SER A 824 -58.38 52.72 -11.93
N THR A 825 -57.30 53.03 -11.19
CA THR A 825 -56.88 54.33 -10.58
C THR A 825 -57.51 54.90 -9.30
N ASP A 826 -56.59 55.15 -8.34
CA ASP A 826 -56.51 56.22 -7.33
C ASP A 826 -57.46 56.33 -6.11
N ALA A 827 -56.94 57.02 -5.09
CA ALA A 827 -57.55 57.30 -3.78
C ALA A 827 -58.17 58.72 -3.71
N PRO A 828 -58.84 59.12 -2.60
CA PRO A 828 -58.11 59.82 -1.52
C PRO A 828 -58.69 59.65 -0.08
N ALA A 829 -58.25 60.53 0.85
CA ALA A 829 -58.57 60.64 2.29
C ALA A 829 -59.95 61.32 2.57
N ALA A 830 -60.39 61.73 3.78
CA ALA A 830 -59.79 61.93 5.14
C ALA A 830 -60.92 61.81 6.23
N ASP A 831 -60.85 62.16 7.53
CA ASP A 831 -59.91 62.85 8.45
C ASP A 831 -59.83 62.03 9.80
N ASP A 832 -59.65 62.44 11.07
CA ASP A 832 -59.60 63.70 11.86
C ASP A 832 -58.81 63.47 13.20
N ALA A 833 -58.62 64.50 14.05
CA ALA A 833 -57.78 64.49 15.26
C ALA A 833 -58.54 64.79 16.60
N PRO A 834 -57.86 64.97 17.76
CA PRO A 834 -57.28 66.28 18.13
C PRO A 834 -55.89 66.22 18.82
N ALA A 835 -55.33 67.38 19.23
CA ALA A 835 -53.87 67.59 19.42
C ALA A 835 -53.45 68.37 20.70
N ALA A 836 -52.12 68.47 20.94
CA ALA A 836 -51.45 69.51 21.75
C ALA A 836 -49.92 69.61 21.43
N GLU A 837 -49.34 70.82 21.48
CA GLU A 837 -47.92 71.19 21.23
C GLU A 837 -47.40 72.14 22.35
N PRO A 838 -46.26 72.92 22.27
CA PRO A 838 -45.09 72.96 21.35
C PRO A 838 -43.69 73.04 22.03
N GLY A 839 -42.57 73.16 21.27
CA GLY A 839 -41.21 73.16 21.89
C GLY A 839 -39.89 73.52 21.13
N ASP A 840 -39.89 74.02 19.87
CA ASP A 840 -38.75 74.67 19.16
C ASP A 840 -37.47 73.86 18.71
N ALA A 841 -36.59 74.47 17.90
CA ALA A 841 -35.54 73.90 17.00
C ALA A 841 -34.07 74.34 17.39
N PRO A 842 -33.01 74.54 16.54
CA PRO A 842 -32.76 74.39 15.06
C PRO A 842 -31.41 73.64 14.66
N VAL A 843 -31.18 72.95 13.50
CA VAL A 843 -30.86 73.30 12.06
C VAL A 843 -29.35 73.22 11.62
N ALA A 844 -29.10 72.79 10.35
CA ALA A 844 -27.89 72.95 9.46
C ALA A 844 -26.60 72.10 9.70
N GLU A 845 -25.68 71.88 8.72
CA GLU A 845 -25.76 71.61 7.24
C GLU A 845 -24.40 71.04 6.72
N ALA A 846 -24.15 70.99 5.39
CA ALA A 846 -23.03 70.30 4.70
C ALA A 846 -21.65 71.03 4.70
N PRO A 847 -20.57 70.41 4.17
CA PRO A 847 -20.14 70.73 2.79
C PRO A 847 -19.46 69.55 2.01
N ALA A 848 -18.81 69.82 0.87
CA ALA A 848 -18.19 68.82 -0.03
C ALA A 848 -16.95 69.34 -0.83
N ALA A 849 -16.28 68.41 -1.53
CA ALA A 849 -15.35 68.57 -2.68
C ALA A 849 -13.85 68.92 -2.47
N GLU A 850 -13.07 68.68 -3.56
CA GLU A 850 -11.63 68.96 -3.81
C GLU A 850 -10.58 68.14 -3.02
N ALA A 851 -9.40 67.75 -3.56
CA ALA A 851 -8.86 67.75 -4.94
C ALA A 851 -7.71 66.69 -5.10
N ALA A 852 -7.17 66.49 -6.31
CA ALA A 852 -5.96 65.69 -6.60
C ALA A 852 -4.68 66.57 -6.62
N PRO A 853 -3.45 65.99 -6.63
CA PRO A 853 -2.76 65.81 -7.93
C PRO A 853 -1.73 64.65 -8.06
N GLU A 854 -1.50 64.28 -9.33
CA GLU A 854 -0.22 63.86 -9.97
C GLU A 854 0.63 62.63 -9.56
N ALA A 855 1.44 62.18 -10.53
CA ALA A 855 2.42 61.08 -10.48
C ALA A 855 3.87 61.62 -10.69
N PRO A 856 4.94 60.79 -10.63
CA PRO A 856 5.32 59.89 -11.74
C PRO A 856 5.56 58.44 -11.27
N ALA A 857 5.56 57.38 -12.08
CA ALA A 857 5.86 57.20 -13.51
C ALA A 857 7.35 57.21 -13.89
N GLU A 858 8.04 56.08 -13.68
CA GLU A 858 9.24 55.76 -14.47
C GLU A 858 9.35 54.25 -14.72
N ALA A 859 9.61 53.91 -15.98
CA ALA A 859 10.03 52.60 -16.44
C ALA A 859 11.20 52.82 -17.42
N PRO A 860 12.00 51.80 -17.70
CA PRO A 860 12.36 51.58 -19.09
C PRO A 860 12.06 50.14 -19.53
N ALA A 861 11.79 49.99 -20.83
CA ALA A 861 11.65 48.71 -21.51
C ALA A 861 12.46 48.74 -22.82
N GLU A 862 13.12 47.63 -23.10
CA GLU A 862 13.60 47.23 -24.44
C GLU A 862 13.22 45.73 -24.56
N THR A 863 12.40 45.27 -25.52
CA THR A 863 12.66 45.10 -26.98
C THR A 863 13.88 44.22 -27.27
N ALA A 864 13.83 43.15 -28.07
CA ALA A 864 12.74 42.48 -28.80
C ALA A 864 13.02 40.94 -28.74
N GLU A 865 12.50 40.00 -29.54
CA GLU A 865 11.85 40.01 -30.86
C GLU A 865 11.12 38.65 -31.07
N ALA A 866 10.20 38.57 -32.04
CA ALA A 866 9.57 37.32 -32.47
C ALA A 866 9.81 37.10 -33.98
N PRO A 867 9.85 35.84 -34.42
CA PRO A 867 8.71 35.27 -35.14
C PRO A 867 8.37 33.84 -34.67
N ALA A 868 7.11 33.41 -34.60
CA ALA A 868 6.21 33.10 -35.73
C ALA A 868 6.85 32.06 -36.69
N ALA A 869 6.61 30.75 -36.56
CA ALA A 869 5.36 29.98 -36.70
C ALA A 869 5.15 29.47 -38.13
N GLU A 870 5.11 28.14 -38.29
CA GLU A 870 4.56 27.49 -39.47
C GLU A 870 4.04 26.09 -39.10
N ALA A 871 2.81 25.76 -39.53
CA ALA A 871 2.17 24.46 -39.31
C ALA A 871 1.26 24.16 -40.52
N PRO A 872 1.39 23.00 -41.19
CA PRO A 872 0.57 22.69 -42.36
C PRO A 872 -0.70 21.91 -42.00
N ALA A 873 -1.84 22.41 -42.48
CA ALA A 873 -2.99 21.59 -42.88
C ALA A 873 -2.80 21.17 -44.37
N GLU A 874 -3.65 20.40 -45.07
CA GLU A 874 -5.03 19.96 -44.82
C GLU A 874 -5.40 18.76 -45.74
N ALA A 875 -6.69 18.37 -45.74
CA ALA A 875 -7.47 17.67 -46.78
C ALA A 875 -7.46 16.12 -46.80
N GLY A 876 -8.67 15.51 -46.92
CA GLY A 876 -8.82 14.05 -47.04
C GLY A 876 -10.19 13.39 -46.81
N THR A 877 -11.32 14.12 -46.72
CA THR A 877 -12.70 13.56 -46.66
C THR A 877 -13.21 13.17 -48.07
N PRO A 878 -14.14 12.18 -48.24
CA PRO A 878 -15.58 12.26 -47.88
C PRO A 878 -16.16 10.89 -47.37
N VAL A 879 -17.46 10.60 -47.19
CA VAL A 879 -18.78 11.18 -47.61
C VAL A 879 -19.87 10.86 -46.54
N GLU A 880 -20.84 11.77 -46.31
CA GLU A 880 -22.27 11.60 -45.86
C GLU A 880 -22.67 10.63 -44.69
N ALA A 881 -23.77 10.82 -43.94
CA ALA A 881 -24.75 11.91 -43.77
C ALA A 881 -25.51 11.77 -42.41
N ALA A 882 -26.40 12.72 -42.11
CA ALA A 882 -27.36 12.72 -40.98
C ALA A 882 -28.74 13.22 -41.51
N PRO A 883 -29.83 13.34 -40.70
CA PRO A 883 -30.06 12.92 -39.31
C PRO A 883 -31.36 12.08 -39.12
N GLU A 884 -31.69 11.62 -37.90
CA GLU A 884 -33.02 11.87 -37.27
C GLU A 884 -33.11 11.43 -35.78
N ALA A 885 -34.31 11.54 -35.19
CA ALA A 885 -34.62 11.57 -33.76
C ALA A 885 -34.55 10.22 -33.00
N ALA A 886 -34.61 10.32 -31.66
CA ALA A 886 -34.72 9.19 -30.74
C ALA A 886 -36.14 8.57 -30.73
N PRO A 887 -36.25 7.28 -30.35
CA PRO A 887 -37.16 6.92 -29.28
C PRO A 887 -36.52 5.99 -28.21
N ALA A 888 -37.34 5.59 -27.24
CA ALA A 888 -36.93 4.81 -26.07
C ALA A 888 -36.67 3.31 -26.34
N ALA A 889 -36.12 2.63 -25.33
CA ALA A 889 -35.97 1.17 -25.29
C ALA A 889 -36.85 0.55 -24.19
N GLU A 890 -37.61 -0.49 -24.53
CA GLU A 890 -38.29 -1.38 -23.57
C GLU A 890 -37.40 -2.55 -23.15
N ALA A 891 -37.84 -3.31 -22.14
CA ALA A 891 -37.06 -4.35 -21.48
C ALA A 891 -37.78 -5.72 -21.45
N THR A 892 -37.00 -6.76 -21.15
CA THR A 892 -37.45 -8.12 -20.76
C THR A 892 -36.46 -8.63 -19.69
N SER A 893 -36.85 -8.75 -18.42
CA SER A 893 -37.59 -9.88 -17.78
C SER A 893 -36.67 -11.08 -17.44
N ALA A 894 -36.74 -11.75 -16.28
CA ALA A 894 -37.79 -11.72 -15.24
C ALA A 894 -37.30 -12.13 -13.83
N GLU A 895 -38.10 -11.75 -12.81
CA GLU A 895 -38.49 -12.54 -11.60
C GLU A 895 -37.48 -12.81 -10.47
N PRO A 896 -37.92 -12.85 -9.17
CA PRO A 896 -39.05 -13.67 -8.66
C PRO A 896 -40.10 -13.01 -7.74
N GLU A 897 -41.10 -13.83 -7.37
CA GLU A 897 -42.23 -13.62 -6.42
C GLU A 897 -41.84 -13.35 -4.94
N ALA A 898 -42.71 -12.83 -4.04
CA ALA A 898 -43.92 -12.00 -4.17
C ALA A 898 -44.44 -11.50 -2.78
N ALA A 899 -45.06 -10.31 -2.77
CA ALA A 899 -46.20 -9.85 -1.92
C ALA A 899 -46.11 -9.79 -0.37
N PRO A 900 -46.93 -8.95 0.32
CA PRO A 900 -47.53 -7.66 -0.10
C PRO A 900 -47.38 -6.51 0.93
N GLU A 901 -47.60 -5.27 0.47
CA GLU A 901 -47.91 -4.09 1.32
C GLU A 901 -49.41 -3.70 1.19
N ALA A 902 -49.86 -2.70 1.95
CA ALA A 902 -51.26 -2.26 2.01
C ALA A 902 -51.48 -0.88 1.36
N GLU A 903 -52.62 -0.71 0.69
CA GLU A 903 -53.02 0.55 0.05
C GLU A 903 -53.61 1.57 1.03
N ALA A 904 -53.52 2.85 0.66
CA ALA A 904 -54.32 3.94 1.23
C ALA A 904 -55.42 4.34 0.22
N ALA A 905 -56.58 4.78 0.71
CA ALA A 905 -57.72 5.18 -0.11
C ALA A 905 -58.12 6.65 0.16
N GLU A 906 -58.43 7.37 -0.91
CA GLU A 906 -59.01 8.72 -0.87
C GLU A 906 -60.42 8.72 -1.51
N ALA A 907 -61.18 9.80 -1.35
CA ALA A 907 -62.64 9.77 -1.44
C ALA A 907 -63.24 9.85 -2.86
N PRO A 908 -64.40 9.21 -3.10
CA PRO A 908 -65.19 9.39 -4.33
C PRO A 908 -66.23 10.52 -4.24
N ALA A 909 -66.57 11.10 -5.39
CA ALA A 909 -67.80 11.88 -5.60
C ALA A 909 -68.91 10.99 -6.21
N ALA A 910 -70.14 11.50 -6.33
CA ALA A 910 -71.34 10.71 -6.61
C ALA A 910 -72.12 11.18 -7.86
N GLU A 911 -72.90 10.27 -8.45
CA GLU A 911 -74.15 10.59 -9.14
C GLU A 911 -75.12 9.38 -9.13
N GLU A 912 -76.34 9.62 -8.63
CA GLU A 912 -77.69 9.16 -9.06
C GLU A 912 -77.95 7.73 -9.62
N THR A 913 -79.11 7.06 -9.46
CA THR A 913 -80.43 7.22 -8.79
C THR A 913 -81.15 5.82 -8.80
N PRO A 914 -82.43 5.58 -8.38
CA PRO A 914 -83.44 6.41 -7.68
C PRO A 914 -84.12 5.76 -6.42
N ALA A 915 -84.79 6.62 -5.65
CA ALA A 915 -85.99 6.46 -4.81
C ALA A 915 -86.54 5.08 -4.32
N GLU A 916 -86.76 5.00 -3.00
CA GLU A 916 -88.01 4.45 -2.41
C GLU A 916 -88.46 5.34 -1.22
N ALA A 917 -89.70 5.15 -0.72
CA ALA A 917 -90.41 6.07 0.19
C ALA A 917 -90.36 5.62 1.68
N PRO A 918 -90.83 6.44 2.67
CA PRO A 918 -90.27 6.43 4.02
C PRO A 918 -90.83 5.36 4.96
N ALA A 919 -89.99 4.97 5.93
CA ALA A 919 -90.37 4.23 7.14
C ALA A 919 -90.15 5.08 8.41
N GLU A 920 -90.77 4.68 9.51
CA GLU A 920 -91.01 5.50 10.70
C GLU A 920 -89.74 5.75 11.55
N GLY A 921 -89.73 6.86 12.30
CA GLY A 921 -88.50 7.43 12.86
C GLY A 921 -87.89 6.67 14.03
N GLU A 922 -86.63 6.24 13.88
CA GLU A 922 -85.76 5.87 14.99
C GLU A 922 -85.31 7.11 15.78
N VAL A 923 -85.32 7.02 17.10
CA VAL A 923 -84.80 8.08 17.97
C VAL A 923 -83.31 7.85 18.18
N GLU A 924 -82.45 8.65 17.52
CA GLU A 924 -80.99 8.58 17.70
C GLU A 924 -80.62 8.61 19.20
N LEU A 925 -80.00 7.53 19.69
CA LEU A 925 -79.54 7.44 21.08
C LEU A 925 -78.15 8.06 21.21
N GLN A 926 -78.05 9.17 21.93
CA GLN A 926 -76.76 9.72 22.35
C GLN A 926 -76.19 8.87 23.51
N THR A 927 -75.10 8.16 23.25
CA THR A 927 -74.23 7.63 24.30
C THR A 927 -73.60 8.79 25.08
N TYR A 928 -73.60 8.71 26.40
CA TYR A 928 -72.88 9.60 27.31
C TYR A 928 -72.19 8.77 28.41
N TYR A 929 -71.25 9.39 29.13
CA TYR A 929 -70.57 8.78 30.27
C TYR A 929 -70.65 9.69 31.49
N VAL A 930 -71.00 9.13 32.64
CA VAL A 930 -70.96 9.83 33.94
C VAL A 930 -69.67 9.46 34.67
N PHE A 931 -68.94 10.48 35.10
CA PHE A 931 -67.64 10.37 35.77
C PHE A 931 -67.75 10.65 37.27
N THR A 932 -67.59 9.63 38.10
CA THR A 932 -67.55 9.76 39.57
C THR A 932 -66.14 9.50 40.10
N TRP A 933 -65.68 10.27 41.09
CA TRP A 933 -64.37 10.05 41.71
C TRP A 933 -64.40 8.82 42.62
N ALA A 934 -63.87 7.71 42.09
CA ALA A 934 -63.83 6.42 42.76
C ALA A 934 -62.36 6.10 43.13
N PRO A 935 -61.81 6.69 44.21
CA PRO A 935 -60.40 6.50 44.57
C PRO A 935 -60.14 5.02 44.84
N ARG A 936 -59.44 4.36 43.91
CA ARG A 936 -59.07 2.94 44.02
C ARG A 936 -58.44 2.72 45.41
N PRO A 937 -58.94 1.76 46.21
CA PRO A 937 -58.39 1.52 47.54
C PRO A 937 -56.88 1.29 47.50
N ARG A 938 -56.17 1.69 48.56
CA ARG A 938 -54.76 1.30 48.78
C ARG A 938 -54.68 -0.20 49.10
N GLY A 939 -54.92 -1.03 48.10
CA GLY A 939 -54.61 -2.46 48.13
C GLY A 939 -53.09 -2.66 48.26
N GLY A 940 -52.69 -3.63 49.09
CA GLY A 940 -51.30 -4.04 49.21
C GLY A 940 -50.76 -4.56 47.87
N GLY A 941 -49.43 -4.48 47.69
CA GLY A 941 -48.79 -4.70 46.40
C GLY A 941 -49.07 -6.07 45.75
N ALA A 942 -49.45 -6.04 44.47
CA ALA A 942 -49.78 -7.21 43.67
C ALA A 942 -49.01 -7.24 42.33
N ASN A 943 -47.67 -7.13 42.38
CA ASN A 943 -46.83 -7.75 41.36
C ASN A 943 -46.16 -9.00 41.96
N ARG A 944 -46.95 -10.07 42.08
CA ARG A 944 -46.49 -11.45 42.30
C ARG A 944 -47.51 -12.39 41.68
N GLY A 945 -47.06 -13.23 40.75
CA GLY A 945 -47.90 -14.20 40.03
C GLY A 945 -48.45 -15.33 40.90
N PRO A 946 -49.27 -16.22 40.30
CA PRO A 946 -49.99 -17.26 41.04
C PRO A 946 -49.08 -18.28 41.74
N ARG A 947 -49.50 -18.71 42.93
CA ARG A 947 -48.82 -19.70 43.78
C ARG A 947 -49.36 -21.11 43.55
N ARG A 948 -48.47 -22.08 43.34
CA ARG A 948 -48.54 -23.50 43.76
C ARG A 948 -47.12 -24.10 43.63
N GLN A 949 -46.64 -25.03 44.47
CA GLN A 949 -47.11 -25.53 45.76
C GLN A 949 -45.92 -26.22 46.49
N GLY A 950 -45.85 -26.21 47.81
CA GLY A 950 -44.84 -26.97 48.59
C GLY A 950 -44.33 -26.25 49.84
N GLY A 951 -44.25 -26.97 50.96
CA GLY A 951 -43.73 -26.47 52.23
C GLY A 951 -43.77 -27.55 53.33
N GLY A 952 -42.84 -27.46 54.27
CA GLY A 952 -42.42 -28.56 55.18
C GLY A 952 -41.04 -29.07 54.75
N ASP A 953 -40.02 -29.17 55.60
CA ASP A 953 -39.92 -29.05 57.07
C ASP A 953 -38.77 -28.06 57.47
N ARG A 954 -38.83 -27.29 58.58
CA ARG A 954 -38.44 -27.63 59.97
C ARG A 954 -37.05 -28.27 60.08
N GLN A 955 -36.08 -27.86 60.92
CA GLN A 955 -35.94 -26.82 61.98
C GLN A 955 -34.55 -26.12 61.80
N GLY A 956 -34.17 -25.01 62.45
CA GLY A 956 -34.03 -24.79 63.89
C GLY A 956 -33.19 -23.52 64.19
N GLN A 957 -32.85 -23.27 65.46
CA GLN A 957 -32.26 -22.01 65.94
C GLN A 957 -30.73 -22.08 66.15
N GLY A 958 -30.05 -20.93 66.18
CA GLY A 958 -28.64 -20.84 66.62
C GLY A 958 -28.08 -19.42 66.62
N GLN A 959 -27.77 -18.87 67.80
CA GLN A 959 -26.84 -17.74 67.99
C GLN A 959 -25.44 -18.29 68.26
N GLY A 960 -24.37 -17.58 67.87
CA GLY A 960 -23.00 -18.00 68.22
C GLY A 960 -21.92 -16.99 67.79
N GLN A 961 -20.91 -16.79 68.64
CA GLN A 961 -19.71 -15.98 68.39
C GLN A 961 -18.45 -16.87 68.40
N GLY A 962 -17.39 -16.41 67.72
CA GLY A 962 -16.04 -16.98 67.77
C GLY A 962 -15.85 -18.26 66.94
N GLU A 963 -14.61 -18.71 66.67
CA GLU A 963 -13.32 -18.01 66.66
C GLU A 963 -12.29 -18.91 65.93
N ARG A 964 -11.25 -18.33 65.32
CA ARG A 964 -9.94 -18.95 64.97
C ARG A 964 -9.82 -20.04 63.88
N GLN A 965 -8.69 -19.92 63.16
CA GLN A 965 -7.88 -20.96 62.50
C GLN A 965 -8.56 -21.84 61.41
N GLY A 966 -7.93 -22.13 60.27
CA GLY A 966 -6.59 -21.79 59.79
C GLY A 966 -5.99 -22.94 58.97
N GLY A 967 -5.40 -22.64 57.81
CA GLY A 967 -4.72 -23.61 56.95
C GLY A 967 -5.57 -24.21 55.82
N GLY A 968 -4.92 -24.48 54.68
CA GLY A 968 -5.40 -25.43 53.66
C GLY A 968 -4.84 -26.85 53.94
N PRO A 969 -4.43 -27.67 52.94
CA PRO A 969 -4.25 -27.31 51.52
C PRO A 969 -4.50 -28.47 50.48
N ARG A 970 -4.03 -28.28 49.24
CA ARG A 970 -3.44 -29.28 48.30
C ARG A 970 -4.25 -30.46 47.70
N GLN A 971 -4.18 -30.50 46.35
CA GLN A 971 -3.67 -31.62 45.50
C GLN A 971 -4.29 -33.04 45.58
N ALA A 972 -5.16 -33.34 44.61
CA ALA A 972 -4.92 -34.21 43.43
C ALA A 972 -4.52 -35.71 43.54
N ARG A 973 -5.09 -36.48 42.57
CA ARG A 973 -4.68 -37.76 41.91
C ARG A 973 -5.50 -39.02 42.23
N GLY A 974 -5.66 -39.84 41.18
CA GLY A 974 -6.16 -41.22 41.16
C GLY A 974 -7.68 -41.37 41.26
N ASP A 975 -8.33 -42.37 40.64
CA ASP A 975 -7.96 -43.22 39.49
C ASP A 975 -9.26 -43.66 38.78
N GLY A 976 -9.19 -44.26 37.59
CA GLY A 976 -10.37 -44.48 36.71
C GLY A 976 -11.08 -45.83 36.82
N ASP A 977 -12.29 -45.91 36.23
CA ASP A 977 -13.01 -47.16 35.93
C ASP A 977 -13.93 -46.97 34.69
N GLY A 978 -14.52 -48.05 34.15
CA GLY A 978 -15.47 -48.05 33.01
C GLY A 978 -16.92 -48.42 33.42
N PRO A 979 -17.77 -48.99 32.53
CA PRO A 979 -17.55 -49.27 31.10
C PRO A 979 -18.80 -49.11 30.14
N LYS A 980 -18.56 -49.35 28.82
CA LYS A 980 -19.48 -49.90 27.78
C LYS A 980 -20.70 -49.11 27.21
N GLY A 981 -20.65 -48.92 25.89
CA GLY A 981 -21.81 -48.89 24.95
C GLY A 981 -21.57 -47.99 23.71
N GLY A 982 -21.84 -48.36 22.45
CA GLY A 982 -22.16 -49.67 21.84
C GLY A 982 -22.48 -49.57 20.33
N GLY A 983 -21.97 -50.49 19.48
CA GLY A 983 -22.17 -50.52 18.00
C GLY A 983 -21.08 -49.72 17.23
N ARG A 984 -20.29 -50.24 16.26
CA ARG A 984 -20.43 -51.14 15.06
C ARG A 984 -20.87 -50.39 13.79
N GLY A 985 -20.26 -50.59 12.60
CA GLY A 985 -19.18 -51.49 12.16
C GLY A 985 -18.13 -50.79 11.24
N LYS A 986 -16.89 -51.31 11.13
CA LYS A 986 -16.37 -52.29 10.13
C LYS A 986 -16.48 -51.81 8.67
N GLY A 987 -15.42 -51.81 7.84
CA GLY A 987 -13.99 -52.20 7.99
C GLY A 987 -13.28 -52.15 6.61
N GLY A 988 -12.01 -52.50 6.40
CA GLY A 988 -10.91 -52.82 7.34
C GLY A 988 -9.72 -53.57 6.65
N GLY A 989 -8.49 -53.37 7.17
CA GLY A 989 -7.27 -54.14 6.82
C GLY A 989 -6.26 -53.42 5.89
N GLY A 990 -4.93 -53.61 6.02
CA GLY A 990 -4.16 -54.20 7.13
C GLY A 990 -2.78 -54.81 6.76
N ARG A 991 -1.88 -54.92 7.78
CA ARG A 991 -0.52 -55.57 7.79
C ARG A 991 0.61 -54.77 7.11
N GLY A 992 1.89 -54.85 7.50
CA GLY A 992 2.61 -55.57 8.60
C GLY A 992 3.96 -54.85 8.90
N ARG A 993 4.58 -54.95 10.09
CA ARG A 993 5.52 -56.00 10.60
C ARG A 993 6.77 -56.23 9.71
N ASP A 994 8.00 -56.45 10.19
CA ASP A 994 8.69 -56.41 11.51
C ASP A 994 10.24 -56.45 11.19
N GLY A 995 11.14 -56.29 12.17
CA GLY A 995 12.51 -56.86 12.07
C GLY A 995 13.70 -56.04 12.63
N ASP A 996 14.46 -56.63 13.55
CA ASP A 996 15.79 -56.20 13.99
C ASP A 996 16.90 -56.56 12.98
N ASP A 997 18.07 -55.90 13.06
CA ASP A 997 19.31 -56.59 13.49
C ASP A 997 20.47 -55.61 13.84
N LYS A 998 21.53 -56.12 14.47
CA LYS A 998 22.75 -55.40 14.88
C LYS A 998 23.94 -56.36 15.07
N PRO A 999 25.14 -55.99 14.60
CA PRO A 999 26.37 -56.39 15.31
C PRO A 999 27.23 -55.22 15.78
N ARG A 1000 28.11 -55.50 16.75
CA ARG A 1000 29.12 -54.59 17.30
C ARG A 1000 30.54 -55.11 17.02
N GLY A 1001 31.52 -54.21 17.00
CA GLY A 1001 32.66 -54.36 17.90
C GLY A 1001 34.07 -54.15 17.34
N LYS A 1002 34.82 -53.25 18.00
CA LYS A 1002 36.08 -53.55 18.72
C LYS A 1002 36.58 -52.32 19.51
N GLY A 1003 37.10 -52.55 20.71
CA GLY A 1003 38.05 -51.65 21.41
C GLY A 1003 39.49 -52.18 21.25
N PRO A 1004 40.48 -51.89 22.14
CA PRO A 1004 40.28 -51.80 23.60
C PRO A 1004 41.22 -50.83 24.41
N HIS A 1005 40.94 -50.70 25.73
CA HIS A 1005 41.90 -50.43 26.84
C HIS A 1005 42.64 -49.06 26.87
N LYS A 1006 43.26 -48.57 27.97
CA LYS A 1006 43.25 -48.78 29.46
C LYS A 1006 43.89 -47.50 30.05
N GLY A 1007 43.64 -47.02 31.28
CA GLY A 1007 42.76 -47.45 32.39
C GLY A 1007 43.26 -46.87 33.74
N LYS A 1008 42.59 -47.25 34.85
CA LYS A 1008 42.83 -46.85 36.28
C LYS A 1008 42.42 -45.40 36.64
N GLY A 1009 41.84 -45.12 37.82
CA GLY A 1009 41.18 -46.01 38.80
C GLY A 1009 41.31 -45.59 40.28
N LYS A 1010 40.25 -45.86 41.07
CA LYS A 1010 40.03 -45.50 42.51
C LYS A 1010 39.73 -44.00 42.75
N GLY A 1011 38.88 -43.60 43.69
CA GLY A 1011 37.95 -44.36 44.56
C GLY A 1011 37.15 -43.41 45.48
N GLY A 1012 35.90 -43.75 45.83
CA GLY A 1012 35.05 -42.97 46.75
C GLY A 1012 35.22 -43.37 48.24
N PRO A 1013 34.23 -43.16 49.14
CA PRO A 1013 32.82 -42.79 48.87
C PRO A 1013 32.21 -41.75 49.85
N ARG A 1014 30.88 -41.55 49.76
CA ARG A 1014 29.94 -40.98 50.76
C ARG A 1014 29.99 -39.47 51.06
N GLU A 1015 28.91 -38.85 51.56
CA GLU A 1015 27.43 -38.97 51.35
C GLU A 1015 26.80 -37.87 52.23
N GLU A 1016 26.23 -36.80 51.66
CA GLU A 1016 25.14 -36.04 52.32
C GLU A 1016 24.34 -35.20 51.31
N ARG A 1017 23.24 -34.58 51.76
CA ARG A 1017 22.08 -34.20 50.90
C ARG A 1017 21.90 -32.68 50.67
N PRO A 1018 21.10 -32.26 49.66
CA PRO A 1018 21.26 -30.97 49.00
C PRO A 1018 20.24 -29.88 49.38
N ARG A 1019 20.52 -28.63 48.96
CA ARG A 1019 19.51 -27.68 48.42
C ARG A 1019 20.15 -26.50 47.66
N GLU A 1020 19.33 -25.79 46.89
CA GLU A 1020 19.73 -24.69 45.99
C GLU A 1020 19.73 -23.31 46.69
N PHE A 1021 20.54 -22.34 46.22
CA PHE A 1021 20.06 -21.17 45.45
C PHE A 1021 21.19 -20.18 45.03
N GLN A 1022 20.99 -19.57 43.85
CA GLN A 1022 21.44 -18.28 43.27
C GLN A 1022 22.66 -17.44 43.74
N ALA A 1023 23.12 -16.62 42.77
CA ALA A 1023 23.69 -15.26 42.86
C ALA A 1023 25.21 -15.07 42.70
N SER A 1024 25.58 -14.04 41.93
CA SER A 1024 26.95 -13.54 41.69
C SER A 1024 27.44 -12.69 42.86
N PRO A 1025 28.77 -12.54 43.04
CA PRO A 1025 29.45 -11.28 42.66
C PRO A 1025 30.92 -11.54 42.20
N PRO A 1026 31.86 -10.56 42.07
CA PRO A 1026 31.73 -9.11 42.20
C PRO A 1026 32.28 -8.28 41.01
N ARG A 1027 32.02 -6.96 41.07
CA ARG A 1027 32.75 -5.91 40.34
C ARG A 1027 33.96 -5.45 41.16
N ASP A 1028 34.93 -4.79 40.52
CA ASP A 1028 35.82 -3.84 41.19
C ASP A 1028 35.79 -2.45 40.49
N ARG A 1029 36.32 -1.41 41.13
CA ARG A 1029 36.25 0.01 40.72
C ARG A 1029 37.51 0.79 41.09
N ARG A 1030 38.24 1.31 40.08
CA ARG A 1030 39.08 2.54 40.06
C ARG A 1030 39.82 2.59 38.71
N ARG A 1031 40.26 3.74 38.17
CA ARG A 1031 39.70 5.11 38.15
C ARG A 1031 40.34 5.82 36.94
N ASN A 1032 39.75 6.90 36.45
CA ASN A 1032 40.16 7.64 35.26
C ASN A 1032 41.66 8.00 35.22
N GLU A 1033 42.27 7.78 34.07
CA GLU A 1033 43.39 8.56 33.53
C GLU A 1033 43.17 8.70 32.01
N VAL A 1034 43.69 9.77 31.40
CA VAL A 1034 43.47 10.10 29.98
C VAL A 1034 44.82 10.13 29.28
N ASP A 1035 44.91 9.42 28.16
CA ASP A 1035 46.11 9.33 27.32
C ASP A 1035 46.47 10.72 26.74
N PRO A 1036 47.68 11.25 27.02
CA PRO A 1036 48.08 12.59 26.58
C PRO A 1036 48.41 12.69 25.08
N ASP A 1037 48.67 11.58 24.38
CA ASP A 1037 49.15 11.57 22.99
C ASP A 1037 48.01 11.39 21.95
N ASN A 1038 46.75 11.60 22.34
CA ASN A 1038 45.60 11.48 21.43
C ASN A 1038 45.39 12.76 20.57
N PRO A 1039 45.58 12.71 19.23
CA PRO A 1039 45.54 13.90 18.37
C PRO A 1039 44.14 14.49 18.14
N PHE A 1040 43.07 13.87 18.63
CA PHE A 1040 41.69 14.34 18.42
C PHE A 1040 41.11 15.21 19.55
N ALA A 1041 41.86 15.45 20.64
CA ALA A 1041 41.40 16.25 21.78
C ALA A 1041 41.00 17.69 21.41
N ALA A 1042 41.66 18.31 20.42
CA ALA A 1042 41.43 19.71 20.03
C ALA A 1042 40.04 19.99 19.43
N LEU A 1043 39.38 18.99 18.83
CA LEU A 1043 38.15 19.19 18.05
C LEU A 1043 36.87 19.17 18.91
N MET A 1044 36.93 18.61 20.12
CA MET A 1044 35.82 18.61 21.09
C MET A 1044 35.70 19.94 21.89
N ALA A 1045 36.74 20.78 21.88
CA ALA A 1045 36.75 22.05 22.60
C ALA A 1045 36.07 23.21 21.84
N LEU A 1046 35.88 23.07 20.53
CA LEU A 1046 35.44 24.14 19.61
C LEU A 1046 33.93 24.17 19.30
N LYS A 1047 33.10 23.45 20.07
CA LYS A 1047 31.64 23.35 19.82
C LYS A 1047 30.73 23.82 20.96
N ASN A 1048 31.31 24.41 22.01
CA ASN A 1048 30.58 24.93 23.19
C ASN A 1048 30.98 26.40 23.49
N ARG A 1049 31.17 27.23 22.46
CA ARG A 1049 31.25 28.68 22.58
C ARG A 1049 30.68 29.36 21.33
N ASP A 1050 29.96 30.45 21.60
CA ASP A 1050 29.45 31.49 20.70
C ASP A 1050 28.21 31.12 19.85
N GLY A 1051 27.18 31.99 19.94
CA GLY A 1051 25.98 32.02 19.08
C GLY A 1051 24.75 31.33 19.64
#